data_AF-A0AAE3A1X6-F1
#
_entry.id   AF-A0AAE3A1X6-F1
#
_cell.length_a   1.000
_cell.length_b   1.000
_cell.length_c   1.000
_cell.angle_alpha   90.00
_cell.angle_beta   90.00
_cell.angle_gamma   90.00
#
_symmetry.space_group_name_H-M   'P 1'
#
loop_
_entity.id
_entity.type
_entity.pdbx_description
1 polymer ?
#
loop_
_entity_poly.entity_id
_entity_poly.type
_entity_poly.pdbx_seq_one_letter_code
_entity_poly.pdbx_strand_id
1 'polypeptide(L)'
;METITQTNRTILFAEINPERLNLLTLVGDVRGKSSLDDDKIKEINEELLVSSFEEFLEKFTPVVYSWCDAATGTIQYSLTKPENIPQNCITEIPLNESNDLLNMLTTLMSARDAQGVANADFQFSNILEMISPKKIMDDIRQVRREIQYTYSKYVELDEEDPKRLDLGDKLNYQFEQASQNYNNVLAMLPLAIEDIKTRLLLGDSEAGQGQSEFKAGLLSMGDDGELKILEMKQEESTQLAVVDDQVNTSLMETFREDYDALNDNPSDYVRDLVVRTFCPLNSTMESSIDRELEVRNYNSYLEFYKKSKDDFIKVVKPLMEKILGVKTFFDQYQVKERGMQPKLLITNLPLEMMVKASNLPRLITYLNTTNDKNEFDNTIWFGIVPDVELNQTEGGRLQRVRFAGNKREEKSGNNTMENVATLMNALQPYRITTFFSFCSGEESTFSYIATEGVNIYKEKCAPLMKKAYSEFAVPCIPNATIIPKDKSGLVLDKRMVMDEDGNVSLSAEKDDVMKMWLEGVYVGAAYEAAGIVAAWQCPEYLKQRFRNTSMEYPGVRFDVEANDNALLATTSMTKEISGFTNTIKNAINRTGFGFVFSSDNAQYKGRNVKNITVYKARNLLSNGNEFEPIYKTLVVTYIERMLRFYSGDFKQDKILTFFSNNPNSQKSRWDADRQYVNSILQDGDELDFSIDEKNGVCDVLVTFANTTKNLKVQLTRKAGNE
;
A
#
# COMPACT_ATOMS: atom_id res chain seq x y z
N MET A 1 23.94 -13.86 -29.79
CA MET A 1 22.59 -13.70 -30.36
C MET A 1 21.76 -13.08 -29.27
N GLU A 2 21.41 -11.79 -29.40
CA GLU A 2 20.46 -11.16 -28.48
C GLU A 2 19.12 -11.89 -28.65
N THR A 3 18.80 -12.72 -27.66
CA THR A 3 17.46 -13.29 -27.50
C THR A 3 16.57 -12.14 -27.04
N ILE A 4 15.31 -12.06 -27.49
CA ILE A 4 14.35 -11.07 -27.00
C ILE A 4 14.50 -10.89 -25.48
N THR A 5 14.62 -9.65 -25.04
CA THR A 5 14.50 -9.31 -23.63
C THR A 5 13.04 -9.53 -23.23
N GLN A 6 12.72 -10.71 -22.69
CA GLN A 6 11.42 -10.92 -22.06
C GLN A 6 11.22 -9.84 -21.00
N THR A 7 10.05 -9.22 -20.99
CA THR A 7 9.65 -8.28 -19.94
C THR A 7 8.57 -8.92 -19.05
N ASN A 8 8.36 -8.33 -17.89
CA ASN A 8 7.26 -8.63 -16.96
C ASN A 8 6.48 -7.36 -16.66
N ARG A 9 6.40 -6.44 -17.64
CA ARG A 9 5.76 -5.15 -17.50
C ARG A 9 4.26 -5.35 -17.31
N THR A 10 3.74 -4.70 -16.28
CA THR A 10 2.34 -4.76 -15.86
C THR A 10 1.69 -3.40 -16.03
N ILE A 11 0.44 -3.33 -16.51
CA ILE A 11 -0.35 -2.09 -16.55
C ILE A 11 -1.38 -2.09 -15.42
N LEU A 12 -1.45 -1.00 -14.64
CA LEU A 12 -2.44 -0.79 -13.58
C LEU A 12 -3.53 0.16 -14.06
N PHE A 13 -4.77 -0.32 -14.08
CA PHE A 13 -5.96 0.48 -14.40
C PHE A 13 -6.56 1.09 -13.14
N ALA A 14 -5.91 2.14 -12.62
CA ALA A 14 -6.38 2.90 -11.46
C ALA A 14 -6.00 4.38 -11.57
N GLU A 15 -6.75 5.22 -10.87
CA GLU A 15 -6.41 6.62 -10.60
C GLU A 15 -5.73 6.74 -9.24
N ILE A 16 -4.58 7.42 -9.22
CA ILE A 16 -3.75 7.65 -8.04
C ILE A 16 -3.76 9.14 -7.67
N ASN A 17 -3.52 10.01 -8.65
CA ASN A 17 -3.55 11.46 -8.46
C ASN A 17 -4.11 12.14 -9.71
N PRO A 18 -5.34 12.68 -9.67
CA PRO A 18 -5.99 13.36 -10.79
C PRO A 18 -5.21 14.56 -11.36
N GLU A 19 -4.34 15.19 -10.56
CA GLU A 19 -3.54 16.35 -10.98
C GLU A 19 -2.28 15.96 -11.78
N ARG A 20 -1.92 14.67 -11.79
CA ARG A 20 -0.78 14.15 -12.57
C ARG A 20 -1.22 13.73 -13.96
N LEU A 21 -0.26 13.71 -14.88
CA LEU A 21 -0.52 13.24 -16.24
C LEU A 21 -1.07 11.81 -16.21
N ASN A 22 -1.87 11.49 -17.23
CA ASN A 22 -2.47 10.19 -17.39
C ASN A 22 -2.29 9.68 -18.82
N LEU A 23 -2.52 8.38 -19.00
CA LEU A 23 -2.24 7.72 -20.27
C LEU A 23 -3.00 8.35 -21.43
N LEU A 24 -4.26 8.76 -21.22
CA LEU A 24 -5.07 9.31 -22.30
C LEU A 24 -4.61 10.70 -22.74
N THR A 25 -4.16 11.56 -21.82
CA THR A 25 -3.65 12.90 -22.20
C THR A 25 -2.26 12.81 -22.85
N LEU A 26 -1.39 11.91 -22.40
CA LEU A 26 -0.08 11.69 -23.03
C LEU A 26 -0.18 11.12 -24.44
N VAL A 27 -1.10 10.17 -24.66
CA VAL A 27 -1.38 9.60 -25.99
C VAL A 27 -2.01 10.64 -26.93
N GLY A 28 -2.93 11.47 -26.42
CA GLY A 28 -3.55 12.55 -27.18
C GLY A 28 -4.50 12.08 -28.30
N ASP A 29 -4.61 12.85 -29.38
CA ASP A 29 -5.48 12.53 -30.51
C ASP A 29 -4.85 11.45 -31.43
N VAL A 30 -5.64 10.40 -31.67
CA VAL A 30 -5.26 9.21 -32.45
C VAL A 30 -6.10 9.03 -33.72
N ARG A 31 -6.92 10.02 -34.10
CA ARG A 31 -7.69 9.95 -35.35
C ARG A 31 -6.75 9.77 -36.55
N GLY A 32 -6.93 8.67 -37.28
CA GLY A 32 -6.09 8.28 -38.41
C GLY A 32 -4.70 7.73 -38.04
N LYS A 33 -4.40 7.50 -36.75
CA LYS A 33 -3.14 6.92 -36.29
C LYS A 33 -3.33 5.48 -35.82
N SER A 34 -2.49 4.59 -36.33
CA SER A 34 -2.45 3.19 -35.88
C SER A 34 -1.44 2.92 -34.76
N SER A 35 -0.40 3.76 -34.63
CA SER A 35 0.65 3.66 -33.61
C SER A 35 1.18 5.03 -33.18
N LEU A 36 1.98 5.04 -32.12
CA LEU A 36 2.70 6.19 -31.59
C LEU A 36 4.17 6.16 -32.04
N ASP A 37 4.79 7.33 -32.08
CA ASP A 37 6.23 7.48 -32.27
C ASP A 37 7.02 7.17 -30.98
N ASP A 38 8.32 6.98 -31.13
CA ASP A 38 9.19 6.54 -30.04
C ASP A 38 9.35 7.60 -28.94
N ASP A 39 9.29 8.88 -29.31
CA ASP A 39 9.38 9.99 -28.35
C ASP A 39 8.14 10.01 -27.44
N LYS A 40 6.95 9.75 -27.98
CA LYS A 40 5.74 9.56 -27.18
C LYS A 40 5.79 8.34 -26.27
N ILE A 41 6.39 7.24 -26.71
CA ILE A 41 6.57 6.06 -25.84
C ILE A 41 7.56 6.36 -24.71
N LYS A 42 8.63 7.13 -24.97
CA LYS A 42 9.57 7.59 -23.93
C LYS A 42 8.88 8.50 -22.92
N GLU A 43 8.15 9.51 -23.38
CA GLU A 43 7.38 10.42 -22.51
C GLU A 43 6.38 9.65 -21.63
N ILE A 44 5.64 8.68 -22.20
CA ILE A 44 4.74 7.81 -21.43
C ILE A 44 5.50 7.00 -20.37
N ASN A 45 6.66 6.44 -20.71
CA ASN A 45 7.46 5.69 -19.74
C ASN A 45 8.05 6.60 -18.66
N GLU A 46 8.52 7.79 -19.01
CA GLU A 46 9.09 8.76 -18.08
C GLU A 46 8.05 9.16 -17.01
N GLU A 47 6.82 9.47 -17.44
CA GLU A 47 5.76 9.94 -16.55
C GLU A 47 5.01 8.81 -15.83
N LEU A 48 4.75 7.68 -16.48
CA LEU A 48 3.78 6.68 -15.99
C LEU A 48 4.36 5.31 -15.62
N LEU A 49 5.59 4.99 -16.03
CA LEU A 49 6.22 3.70 -15.74
C LEU A 49 7.10 3.82 -14.49
N VAL A 50 6.91 2.92 -13.53
CA VAL A 50 7.69 2.86 -12.29
C VAL A 50 8.30 1.47 -12.09
N SER A 51 9.45 1.40 -11.43
CA SER A 51 10.22 0.18 -11.17
C SER A 51 10.36 -0.13 -9.68
N SER A 52 9.98 0.80 -8.79
CA SER A 52 9.93 0.61 -7.34
C SER A 52 8.75 1.35 -6.71
N PHE A 53 8.48 1.04 -5.44
CA PHE A 53 7.49 1.76 -4.64
C PHE A 53 7.90 3.21 -4.35
N GLU A 54 9.20 3.47 -4.16
CA GLU A 54 9.75 4.82 -3.97
C GLU A 54 9.52 5.68 -5.22
N GLU A 55 9.88 5.16 -6.42
CA GLU A 55 9.67 5.85 -7.70
C GLU A 55 8.17 6.13 -7.95
N PHE A 56 7.29 5.25 -7.46
CA PHE A 56 5.85 5.47 -7.50
C PHE A 56 5.41 6.67 -6.65
N LEU A 57 5.88 6.77 -5.41
CA LEU A 57 5.54 7.89 -4.53
C LEU A 57 6.07 9.21 -5.10
N GLU A 58 7.28 9.21 -5.68
CA GLU A 58 7.90 10.38 -6.30
C GLU A 58 7.16 10.85 -7.56
N LYS A 59 6.80 9.95 -8.47
CA LYS A 59 6.15 10.33 -9.74
C LYS A 59 4.69 10.74 -9.56
N PHE A 60 3.92 9.97 -8.81
CA PHE A 60 2.48 10.20 -8.68
C PHE A 60 2.11 11.14 -7.55
N THR A 61 3.01 11.35 -6.57
CA THR A 61 2.83 12.23 -5.40
C THR A 61 1.39 12.19 -4.86
N PRO A 62 0.90 11.03 -4.42
CA PRO A 62 -0.49 10.89 -3.97
C PRO A 62 -0.76 11.88 -2.83
N VAL A 63 -1.93 12.54 -2.88
CA VAL A 63 -2.24 13.68 -2.02
C VAL A 63 -3.72 13.71 -1.67
N VAL A 64 -4.02 14.22 -0.47
CA VAL A 64 -5.38 14.56 -0.04
C VAL A 64 -5.46 16.06 0.18
N TYR A 65 -6.53 16.69 -0.27
CA TYR A 65 -6.78 18.10 -0.06
C TYR A 65 -7.71 18.29 1.14
N SER A 66 -7.43 19.29 1.96
CA SER A 66 -8.31 19.70 3.06
C SER A 66 -8.57 21.20 3.07
N TRP A 67 -9.75 21.61 3.49
CA TRP A 67 -10.11 23.02 3.69
C TRP A 67 -11.15 23.17 4.80
N CYS A 68 -11.20 24.34 5.42
CA CYS A 68 -12.20 24.67 6.43
C CYS A 68 -13.46 25.24 5.77
N ASP A 69 -14.62 24.65 6.05
CA ASP A 69 -15.91 25.22 5.69
C ASP A 69 -16.47 26.02 6.87
N ALA A 70 -16.45 27.36 6.74
CA ALA A 70 -16.92 28.27 7.77
C ALA A 70 -18.44 28.19 8.02
N ALA A 71 -19.24 27.72 7.05
CA ALA A 71 -20.69 27.61 7.22
C ALA A 71 -21.07 26.41 8.09
N THR A 72 -20.35 25.30 7.95
CA THR A 72 -20.56 24.08 8.75
C THR A 72 -19.66 24.01 9.98
N GLY A 73 -18.59 24.80 10.02
CA GLY A 73 -17.58 24.76 11.09
C GLY A 73 -16.77 23.46 11.09
N THR A 74 -16.63 22.81 9.93
CA THR A 74 -15.93 21.52 9.81
C THR A 74 -14.87 21.57 8.73
N ILE A 75 -13.89 20.67 8.84
CA ILE A 75 -12.91 20.46 7.79
C ILE A 75 -13.47 19.45 6.80
N GLN A 76 -13.31 19.77 5.53
CA GLN A 76 -13.66 18.91 4.42
C GLN A 76 -12.39 18.32 3.81
N TYR A 77 -12.51 17.11 3.27
CA TYR A 77 -11.42 16.40 2.63
C TYR A 77 -11.83 15.94 1.23
N SER A 78 -10.90 15.94 0.28
CA SER A 78 -11.12 15.44 -1.07
C SER A 78 -9.84 14.83 -1.66
N LEU A 79 -10.00 13.85 -2.55
CA LEU A 79 -8.91 13.31 -3.37
C LEU A 79 -8.66 14.14 -4.63
N THR A 80 -9.66 14.92 -5.06
CA THR A 80 -9.56 15.87 -6.17
C THR A 80 -9.40 17.27 -5.63
N LYS A 81 -8.56 18.07 -6.30
CA LYS A 81 -8.34 19.45 -5.92
C LYS A 81 -9.64 20.26 -6.14
N PRO A 82 -10.17 20.97 -5.14
CA PRO A 82 -11.40 21.72 -5.31
C PRO A 82 -11.16 22.99 -6.13
N GLU A 83 -11.82 23.12 -7.29
CA GLU A 83 -11.62 24.23 -8.22
C GLU A 83 -12.20 25.58 -7.73
N ASN A 84 -13.26 25.53 -6.92
CA ASN A 84 -14.01 26.73 -6.50
C ASN A 84 -13.50 27.34 -5.19
N ILE A 85 -12.37 26.86 -4.65
CA ILE A 85 -11.81 27.30 -3.37
C ILE A 85 -10.50 28.05 -3.63
N PRO A 86 -10.29 29.24 -3.03
CA PRO A 86 -9.03 29.95 -3.13
C PRO A 86 -7.84 29.08 -2.70
N GLN A 87 -6.74 29.10 -3.47
CA GLN A 87 -5.59 28.22 -3.24
C GLN A 87 -4.99 28.39 -1.83
N ASN A 88 -5.01 29.60 -1.28
CA ASN A 88 -4.54 29.90 0.08
C ASN A 88 -5.43 29.31 1.20
N CYS A 89 -6.61 28.79 0.86
CA CYS A 89 -7.51 28.10 1.79
C CYS A 89 -7.46 26.57 1.66
N ILE A 90 -6.66 26.04 0.73
CA ILE A 90 -6.49 24.60 0.49
C ILE A 90 -5.15 24.17 1.10
N THR A 91 -5.20 23.15 1.94
CA THR A 91 -4.01 22.47 2.46
C THR A 91 -3.84 21.13 1.75
N GLU A 92 -2.64 20.89 1.24
CA GLU A 92 -2.25 19.62 0.64
C GLU A 92 -1.67 18.71 1.72
N ILE A 93 -2.12 17.46 1.76
CA ILE A 93 -1.64 16.43 2.68
C ILE A 93 -1.00 15.32 1.83
N PRO A 94 0.32 15.38 1.59
CA PRO A 94 1.04 14.35 0.85
C PRO A 94 0.98 13.00 1.55
N LEU A 95 0.82 11.92 0.77
CA LEU A 95 0.86 10.53 1.22
C LEU A 95 2.21 9.90 0.83
N ASN A 96 3.27 10.36 1.47
CA ASN A 96 4.65 9.93 1.27
C ASN A 96 5.22 9.28 2.55
N GLU A 97 6.53 9.03 2.58
CA GLU A 97 7.23 8.43 3.73
C GLU A 97 7.23 9.30 5.00
N SER A 98 6.78 10.55 4.95
CA SER A 98 6.58 11.39 6.16
C SER A 98 5.14 11.36 6.66
N ASN A 99 4.22 10.68 5.97
CA ASN A 99 2.82 10.61 6.39
C ASN A 99 2.62 9.56 7.50
N ASP A 100 2.16 9.98 8.67
CA ASP A 100 2.00 9.11 9.85
C ASP A 100 1.10 7.89 9.59
N LEU A 101 0.01 8.07 8.83
CA LEU A 101 -0.94 6.98 8.55
C LEU A 101 -0.32 5.93 7.63
N LEU A 102 0.35 6.37 6.55
CA LEU A 102 1.05 5.45 5.64
C LEU A 102 2.22 4.74 6.34
N ASN A 103 2.97 5.46 7.17
CA ASN A 103 4.06 4.90 7.97
C ASN A 103 3.56 3.89 9.00
N MET A 104 2.47 4.19 9.70
CA MET A 104 1.84 3.26 10.64
C MET A 104 1.42 1.97 9.93
N LEU A 105 0.76 2.07 8.76
CA LEU A 105 0.34 0.91 7.97
C LEU A 105 1.53 0.09 7.45
N THR A 106 2.59 0.75 6.98
CA THR A 106 3.82 0.11 6.50
C THR A 106 4.57 -0.59 7.65
N THR A 107 4.63 0.06 8.81
CA THR A 107 5.22 -0.50 10.04
C THR A 107 4.43 -1.72 10.50
N LEU A 108 3.09 -1.66 10.43
CA LEU A 108 2.22 -2.77 10.76
C LEU A 108 2.47 -3.97 9.86
N MET A 109 2.53 -3.77 8.53
CA MET A 109 2.86 -4.84 7.58
C MET A 109 4.21 -5.49 7.89
N SER A 110 5.23 -4.67 8.15
CA SER A 110 6.59 -5.13 8.47
C SER A 110 6.65 -5.90 9.80
N ALA A 111 5.94 -5.42 10.83
CA ALA A 111 5.84 -6.07 12.12
C ALA A 111 5.10 -7.42 12.02
N ARG A 112 4.05 -7.50 11.18
CA ARG A 112 3.35 -8.76 10.91
C ARG A 112 4.27 -9.76 10.23
N ASP A 113 5.05 -9.34 9.23
CA ASP A 113 6.01 -10.22 8.55
C ASP A 113 7.09 -10.74 9.49
N ALA A 114 7.66 -9.86 10.33
CA ALA A 114 8.68 -10.24 11.30
C ALA A 114 8.16 -11.28 12.32
N GLN A 115 6.94 -11.10 12.83
CA GLN A 115 6.33 -12.04 13.78
C GLN A 115 5.90 -13.33 13.08
N GLY A 116 5.24 -13.21 11.93
CA GLY A 116 4.73 -14.34 11.16
C GLY A 116 3.50 -15.01 11.77
N VAL A 117 2.67 -14.27 12.49
CA VAL A 117 1.49 -14.77 13.23
C VAL A 117 0.19 -14.36 12.54
N ALA A 118 -0.87 -15.13 12.82
CA ALA A 118 -2.21 -14.88 12.29
C ALA A 118 -2.82 -13.58 12.85
N ASN A 119 -3.86 -13.08 12.17
CA ASN A 119 -4.56 -11.85 12.59
C ASN A 119 -5.14 -11.99 14.00
N ALA A 120 -5.60 -13.19 14.39
CA ALA A 120 -6.16 -13.43 15.72
C ALA A 120 -5.14 -13.16 16.84
N ASP A 121 -3.87 -13.53 16.61
CA ASP A 121 -2.80 -13.50 17.62
C ASP A 121 -1.96 -12.22 17.60
N PHE A 122 -2.07 -11.42 16.53
CA PHE A 122 -1.33 -10.17 16.40
C PHE A 122 -1.92 -9.04 17.27
N GLN A 123 -1.05 -8.28 17.91
CA GLN A 123 -1.40 -7.11 18.75
C GLN A 123 -1.40 -5.83 17.93
N PHE A 124 -2.56 -5.47 17.38
CA PHE A 124 -2.74 -4.26 16.56
C PHE A 124 -2.64 -2.96 17.36
N SER A 125 -3.14 -2.95 18.60
CA SER A 125 -3.27 -1.75 19.44
C SER A 125 -1.97 -0.95 19.55
N ASN A 126 -0.85 -1.62 19.76
CA ASN A 126 0.43 -0.96 20.03
C ASN A 126 0.93 -0.13 18.84
N ILE A 127 0.61 -0.56 17.61
CA ILE A 127 1.01 0.15 16.38
C ILE A 127 -0.02 1.21 16.02
N LEU A 128 -1.31 0.96 16.27
CA LEU A 128 -2.37 1.96 16.05
C LEU A 128 -2.17 3.22 16.92
N GLU A 129 -1.55 3.09 18.09
CA GLU A 129 -1.18 4.23 18.95
C GLU A 129 -0.20 5.21 18.29
N MET A 130 0.47 4.83 17.19
CA MET A 130 1.39 5.72 16.45
C MET A 130 0.75 7.03 15.98
N ILE A 131 -0.56 7.02 15.71
CA ILE A 131 -1.31 8.20 15.26
C ILE A 131 -2.14 8.85 16.38
N SER A 132 -1.94 8.46 17.64
CA SER A 132 -2.64 9.02 18.80
C SER A 132 -2.02 10.35 19.26
N PRO A 133 -2.81 11.29 19.85
CA PRO A 133 -2.29 12.55 20.37
C PRO A 133 -1.13 12.38 21.36
N LYS A 134 -1.23 11.37 22.23
CA LYS A 134 -0.20 11.04 23.21
C LYS A 134 1.15 10.71 22.55
N LYS A 135 1.14 9.93 21.48
CA LYS A 135 2.37 9.54 20.78
C LYS A 135 3.02 10.73 20.07
N ILE A 136 2.21 11.57 19.43
CA ILE A 136 2.67 12.83 18.84
C ILE A 136 3.41 13.68 19.89
N MET A 137 2.87 13.78 21.11
CA MET A 137 3.54 14.49 22.20
C MET A 137 4.84 13.84 22.66
N ASP A 138 4.89 12.50 22.78
CA ASP A 138 6.10 11.82 23.21
C ASP A 138 7.24 12.02 22.19
N ASP A 139 6.93 12.04 20.90
CA ASP A 139 7.90 12.34 19.84
C ASP A 139 8.37 13.79 19.91
N ILE A 140 7.47 14.74 20.19
CA ILE A 140 7.80 16.16 20.37
C ILE A 140 8.63 16.39 21.63
N ARG A 141 8.37 15.68 22.72
CA ARG A 141 9.21 15.72 23.93
C ARG A 141 10.64 15.28 23.64
N GLN A 142 10.82 14.31 22.74
CA GLN A 142 12.15 13.87 22.31
C GLN A 142 12.83 14.95 21.46
N VAL A 143 12.15 15.50 20.45
CA VAL A 143 12.66 16.63 19.63
C VAL A 143 13.05 17.81 20.53
N ARG A 144 12.22 18.15 21.50
CA ARG A 144 12.50 19.17 22.51
C ARG A 144 13.82 18.92 23.24
N ARG A 145 14.04 17.70 23.74
CA ARG A 145 15.29 17.36 24.47
C ARG A 145 16.51 17.52 23.57
N GLU A 146 16.38 17.18 22.29
CA GLU A 146 17.44 17.33 21.30
C GLU A 146 17.74 18.80 21.00
N ILE A 147 16.71 19.63 20.81
CA ILE A 147 16.85 21.08 20.61
C ILE A 147 17.50 21.71 21.85
N GLN A 148 16.99 21.41 23.06
CA GLN A 148 17.51 21.97 24.29
C GLN A 148 18.99 21.59 24.52
N TYR A 149 19.35 20.33 24.26
CA TYR A 149 20.74 19.88 24.35
C TYR A 149 21.64 20.59 23.33
N THR A 150 21.20 20.65 22.06
CA THR A 150 21.97 21.26 20.96
C THR A 150 22.14 22.76 21.19
N TYR A 151 21.09 23.43 21.64
CA TYR A 151 21.09 24.85 21.96
C TYR A 151 21.98 25.18 23.17
N SER A 152 21.92 24.38 24.23
CA SER A 152 22.82 24.54 25.39
C SER A 152 24.29 24.47 24.97
N LYS A 153 24.63 23.53 24.08
CA LYS A 153 25.99 23.41 23.53
C LYS A 153 26.36 24.55 22.58
N TYR A 154 25.39 25.09 21.85
CA TYR A 154 25.58 26.24 20.96
C TYR A 154 25.92 27.51 21.76
N VAL A 155 25.21 27.77 22.87
CA VAL A 155 25.42 28.95 23.72
C VAL A 155 26.74 28.88 24.51
N GLU A 156 27.22 27.69 24.85
CA GLU A 156 28.50 27.48 25.55
C GLU A 156 29.75 27.86 24.70
N LEU A 157 29.63 27.97 23.37
CA LEU A 157 30.77 28.20 22.46
C LEU A 157 30.89 29.68 22.05
N ASP A 158 32.10 30.13 21.73
CA ASP A 158 32.34 31.50 21.23
C ASP A 158 31.78 31.72 19.81
N GLU A 159 31.39 32.95 19.47
CA GLU A 159 30.78 33.30 18.17
C GLU A 159 31.67 32.99 16.95
N GLU A 160 33.00 33.05 17.10
CA GLU A 160 33.94 32.76 16.02
C GLU A 160 34.33 31.26 15.93
N ASP A 161 33.82 30.38 16.81
CA ASP A 161 34.13 28.94 16.77
C ASP A 161 33.39 28.25 15.60
N PRO A 162 34.10 27.61 14.64
CA PRO A 162 33.47 26.85 13.57
C PRO A 162 32.48 25.77 14.05
N LYS A 163 32.70 25.18 15.22
CA LYS A 163 31.76 24.19 15.80
C LYS A 163 30.44 24.81 16.24
N ARG A 164 30.44 26.09 16.63
CA ARG A 164 29.21 26.83 16.93
C ARG A 164 28.39 27.00 15.65
N LEU A 165 29.03 27.28 14.52
CA LEU A 165 28.39 27.34 13.20
C LEU A 165 27.78 25.97 12.81
N ASP A 166 28.54 24.88 12.98
CA ASP A 166 28.03 23.51 12.72
C ASP A 166 26.82 23.16 13.59
N LEU A 167 26.80 23.59 14.86
CA LEU A 167 25.64 23.42 15.76
C LEU A 167 24.48 24.33 15.37
N GLY A 168 24.76 25.55 14.89
CA GLY A 168 23.78 26.48 14.33
C GLY A 168 23.06 25.89 13.12
N ASP A 169 23.79 25.27 12.18
CA ASP A 169 23.19 24.58 11.03
C ASP A 169 22.26 23.43 11.46
N LYS A 170 22.66 22.68 12.49
CA LYS A 170 21.80 21.62 13.08
C LYS A 170 20.56 22.19 13.76
N LEU A 171 20.70 23.28 14.51
CA LEU A 171 19.58 23.96 15.16
C LEU A 171 18.61 24.51 14.12
N ASN A 172 19.10 25.14 13.05
CA ASN A 172 18.27 25.61 11.95
C ASN A 172 17.44 24.46 11.35
N TYR A 173 18.06 23.29 11.12
CA TYR A 173 17.34 22.11 10.66
C TYR A 173 16.31 21.62 11.69
N GLN A 174 16.65 21.59 12.98
CA GLN A 174 15.72 21.17 14.03
C GLN A 174 14.52 22.13 14.20
N PHE A 175 14.75 23.44 14.13
CA PHE A 175 13.70 24.46 14.17
C PHE A 175 12.82 24.38 12.93
N GLU A 176 13.38 24.21 11.73
CA GLU A 176 12.62 24.00 10.50
C GLU A 176 11.72 22.76 10.60
N GLN A 177 12.19 21.66 11.20
CA GLN A 177 11.36 20.47 11.43
C GLN A 177 10.25 20.74 12.47
N ALA A 178 10.55 21.50 13.53
CA ALA A 178 9.56 21.84 14.55
C ALA A 178 8.49 22.81 14.03
N SER A 179 8.85 23.72 13.12
CA SER A 179 8.00 24.82 12.66
C SER A 179 7.07 24.46 11.50
N GLN A 180 7.31 23.34 10.80
CA GLN A 180 6.49 22.84 9.69
C GLN A 180 4.98 22.83 9.95
N ASN A 181 4.58 22.69 11.22
CA ASN A 181 3.18 22.58 11.64
C ASN A 181 2.62 23.82 12.36
N TYR A 182 3.43 24.86 12.61
CA TYR A 182 2.99 26.05 13.36
C TYR A 182 1.79 26.74 12.72
N ASN A 183 1.75 26.74 11.39
CA ASN A 183 0.74 27.43 10.61
C ASN A 183 -0.53 26.58 10.39
N ASN A 184 -0.52 25.33 10.85
CA ASN A 184 -1.61 24.38 10.68
C ASN A 184 -2.30 24.08 12.02
N VAL A 185 -3.40 24.78 12.30
CA VAL A 185 -4.20 24.64 13.52
C VAL A 185 -4.57 23.17 13.81
N LEU A 186 -4.81 22.35 12.79
CA LEU A 186 -5.11 20.93 12.96
C LEU A 186 -3.95 20.10 13.51
N ALA A 187 -2.73 20.42 13.07
CA ALA A 187 -1.51 19.80 13.57
C ALA A 187 -1.21 20.24 15.02
N MET A 188 -1.69 21.43 15.41
CA MET A 188 -1.58 21.97 16.76
C MET A 188 -2.65 21.44 17.74
N LEU A 189 -3.73 20.83 17.26
CA LEU A 189 -4.79 20.30 18.15
C LEU A 189 -4.30 19.21 19.11
N PRO A 190 -3.55 18.17 18.67
CA PRO A 190 -2.94 17.22 19.60
C PRO A 190 -2.11 17.88 20.70
N LEU A 191 -1.34 18.91 20.33
CA LEU A 191 -0.53 19.70 21.26
C LEU A 191 -1.39 20.42 22.28
N ALA A 192 -2.44 21.11 21.82
CA ALA A 192 -3.36 21.83 22.69
C ALA A 192 -4.08 20.89 23.67
N ILE A 193 -4.54 19.73 23.19
CA ILE A 193 -5.20 18.72 24.03
C ILE A 193 -4.27 18.26 25.15
N GLU A 194 -3.02 17.94 24.84
CA GLU A 194 -2.06 17.44 25.83
C GLU A 194 -1.45 18.55 26.71
N ASP A 195 -1.29 19.78 26.22
CA ASP A 195 -0.91 20.96 27.03
C ASP A 195 -1.96 21.22 28.12
N ILE A 196 -3.23 21.33 27.72
CA ILE A 196 -4.33 21.54 28.67
C ILE A 196 -4.36 20.40 29.70
N LYS A 197 -4.20 19.16 29.24
CA LYS A 197 -4.18 18.00 30.11
C LYS A 197 -3.04 18.00 31.10
N THR A 198 -1.84 18.35 30.65
CA THR A 198 -0.65 18.45 31.48
C THR A 198 -0.86 19.52 32.55
N ARG A 199 -1.34 20.71 32.18
CA ARG A 199 -1.59 21.82 33.12
C ARG A 199 -2.65 21.48 34.17
N LEU A 200 -3.78 20.90 33.74
CA LEU A 200 -4.87 20.57 34.65
C LEU A 200 -4.55 19.40 35.59
N LEU A 201 -3.74 18.42 35.16
CA LEU A 201 -3.45 17.22 35.96
C LEU A 201 -2.15 17.31 36.77
N LEU A 202 -1.15 18.06 36.32
CA LEU A 202 0.15 18.18 37.02
C LEU A 202 0.25 19.45 37.88
N GLY A 203 -0.58 20.47 37.61
CA GLY A 203 -0.68 21.68 38.44
C GLY A 203 -1.15 21.41 39.89
N ASP A 204 -1.66 20.22 40.18
CA ASP A 204 -2.09 19.79 41.53
C ASP A 204 -1.02 19.05 42.34
N SER A 205 0.21 18.89 41.82
CA SER A 205 1.28 18.24 42.60
C SER A 205 1.70 19.05 43.84
N GLU A 206 1.36 20.34 43.91
CA GLU A 206 1.71 21.22 45.04
C GLU A 206 0.50 21.74 45.83
N ALA A 207 -0.73 21.42 45.43
CA ALA A 207 -1.92 22.02 46.05
C ALA A 207 -3.08 21.03 46.20
N GLY A 208 -2.91 19.96 46.99
CA GLY A 208 -4.11 19.28 47.52
C GLY A 208 -4.10 17.78 47.79
N GLN A 209 -2.96 17.10 47.92
CA GLN A 209 -2.94 15.78 48.55
C GLN A 209 -1.98 15.78 49.73
N GLY A 210 -2.49 15.37 50.90
CA GLY A 210 -1.70 15.05 52.09
C GLY A 210 -0.79 13.84 51.85
N GLN A 211 0.16 13.97 50.92
CA GLN A 211 1.34 13.14 50.88
C GLN A 211 2.28 13.66 51.96
N SER A 212 2.61 12.80 52.92
CA SER A 212 3.76 13.02 53.80
C SER A 212 4.97 13.38 52.93
N GLU A 213 5.54 14.57 53.13
CA GLU A 213 6.82 15.00 52.57
C GLU A 213 7.78 13.82 52.50
N PHE A 214 8.13 13.37 51.30
CA PHE A 214 9.17 12.36 51.15
C PHE A 214 10.51 12.99 51.54
N LYS A 215 10.93 12.74 52.78
CA LYS A 215 12.23 13.15 53.32
C LYS A 215 13.25 12.05 53.06
N ALA A 216 14.15 12.27 52.12
CA ALA A 216 15.24 11.33 51.85
C ALA A 216 16.14 11.21 53.10
N GLY A 217 16.32 9.99 53.60
CA GLY A 217 17.08 9.71 54.81
C GLY A 217 18.18 8.68 54.59
N LEU A 218 19.35 8.90 55.20
CA LEU A 218 20.45 7.96 55.19
C LEU A 218 20.38 7.06 56.44
N LEU A 219 20.52 5.75 56.27
CA LEU A 219 20.63 4.80 57.38
C LEU A 219 21.99 4.96 58.07
N SER A 220 21.97 5.36 59.34
CA SER A 220 23.13 5.50 60.20
C SER A 220 22.93 4.68 61.48
N MET A 221 24.02 4.21 62.10
CA MET A 221 23.95 3.42 63.33
C MET A 221 24.52 4.27 64.49
N GLY A 222 23.74 4.44 65.56
CA GLY A 222 24.14 5.18 66.74
C GLY A 222 25.20 4.45 67.57
N ASP A 223 25.85 5.16 68.50
CA ASP A 223 26.95 4.65 69.34
C ASP A 223 26.55 3.49 70.28
N ASP A 224 25.25 3.22 70.42
CA ASP A 224 24.63 2.12 71.17
C ASP A 224 24.09 0.97 70.29
N GLY A 225 24.25 1.07 68.97
CA GLY A 225 23.83 0.04 68.01
C GLY A 225 22.40 0.18 67.47
N GLU A 226 21.67 1.25 67.78
CA GLU A 226 20.36 1.53 67.18
C GLU A 226 20.48 2.13 65.77
N LEU A 227 19.70 1.61 64.81
CA LEU A 227 19.57 2.16 63.46
C LEU A 227 18.70 3.42 63.49
N LYS A 228 19.24 4.56 63.03
CA LYS A 228 18.56 5.85 62.90
C LYS A 228 18.60 6.34 61.46
N ILE A 229 17.47 6.83 60.96
CA ILE A 229 17.36 7.45 59.64
C ILE A 229 17.61 8.94 59.82
N LEU A 230 18.71 9.46 59.28
CA LEU A 230 19.06 10.87 59.33
C LEU A 230 18.55 11.57 58.07
N GLU A 231 17.73 12.60 58.24
CA GLU A 231 17.22 13.44 57.14
C GLU A 231 18.38 14.19 56.47
N MET A 232 18.58 13.96 55.17
CA MET A 232 19.57 14.71 54.39
C MET A 232 19.05 16.14 54.16
N LYS A 233 19.80 17.15 54.61
CA LYS A 233 19.64 18.49 54.04
C LYS A 233 20.14 18.41 52.60
N GLN A 234 19.27 18.60 51.62
CA GLN A 234 19.69 18.87 50.26
C GLN A 234 20.58 20.12 50.29
N GLU A 235 21.86 19.98 49.94
CA GLU A 235 22.64 21.15 49.56
C GLU A 235 22.06 21.62 48.23
N GLU A 236 21.29 22.71 48.27
CA GLU A 236 20.86 23.42 47.08
C GLU A 236 22.11 23.91 46.33
N SER A 237 22.52 23.16 45.30
CA SER A 237 23.49 23.64 44.31
C SER A 237 22.81 24.71 43.44
N THR A 238 22.64 25.90 44.02
CA THR A 238 22.01 27.09 43.42
C THR A 238 22.74 27.61 42.18
N GLN A 239 23.96 27.16 41.90
CA GLN A 239 24.74 27.62 40.73
C GLN A 239 24.43 26.91 39.41
N LEU A 240 23.91 25.67 39.43
CA LEU A 240 23.53 24.93 38.20
C LEU A 240 22.11 25.26 37.73
N ALA A 241 21.18 25.53 38.66
CA ALA A 241 19.79 25.89 38.33
C ALA A 241 19.66 27.26 37.62
N VAL A 242 20.53 28.23 37.96
CA VAL A 242 20.47 29.59 37.40
C VAL A 242 20.95 29.67 35.94
N VAL A 243 21.84 28.76 35.51
CA VAL A 243 22.34 28.70 34.13
C VAL A 243 21.31 28.01 33.21
N ASP A 244 20.63 26.97 33.68
CA ASP A 244 19.55 26.30 32.94
C ASP A 244 18.37 27.24 32.67
N ASP A 245 18.01 28.12 33.62
CA ASP A 245 16.90 29.07 33.45
C ASP A 245 17.20 30.18 32.42
N GLN A 246 18.46 30.65 32.31
CA GLN A 246 18.84 31.64 31.29
C GLN A 246 18.80 31.07 29.86
N VAL A 247 19.31 29.85 29.67
CA VAL A 247 19.27 29.16 28.38
C VAL A 247 17.82 28.91 27.96
N ASN A 248 16.97 28.49 28.89
CA ASN A 248 15.55 28.26 28.64
C ASN A 248 14.80 29.57 28.29
N THR A 249 15.14 30.68 28.95
CA THR A 249 14.56 32.00 28.66
C THR A 249 14.93 32.49 27.26
N SER A 250 16.20 32.34 26.86
CA SER A 250 16.67 32.68 25.51
C SER A 250 16.02 31.80 24.44
N LEU A 251 15.86 30.50 24.72
CA LEU A 251 15.21 29.57 23.81
C LEU A 251 13.71 29.88 23.65
N MET A 252 13.02 30.30 24.71
CA MET A 252 11.62 30.76 24.64
C MET A 252 11.46 31.97 23.71
N GLU A 253 12.34 32.96 23.81
CA GLU A 253 12.32 34.12 22.89
C GLU A 253 12.58 33.68 21.45
N THR A 254 13.55 32.77 21.25
CA THR A 254 13.85 32.22 19.92
C THR A 254 12.62 31.56 19.28
N PHE A 255 11.86 30.75 20.02
CA PHE A 255 10.62 30.14 19.51
C PHE A 255 9.49 31.15 19.28
N ARG A 256 9.40 32.23 20.07
CA ARG A 256 8.44 33.31 19.83
C ARG A 256 8.74 34.05 18.53
N GLU A 257 9.99 34.41 18.34
CA GLU A 257 10.46 35.08 17.12
C GLU A 257 10.26 34.21 15.89
N ASP A 258 10.56 32.91 15.98
CA ASP A 258 10.35 31.95 14.90
C ASP A 258 8.87 31.83 14.51
N TYR A 259 7.97 31.70 15.50
CA TYR A 259 6.53 31.65 15.25
C TYR A 259 6.00 32.95 14.61
N ASP A 260 6.40 34.11 15.15
CA ASP A 260 5.95 35.42 14.67
C ASP A 260 6.51 35.72 13.26
N ALA A 261 7.70 35.20 12.91
CA ALA A 261 8.28 35.34 11.57
C ALA A 261 7.59 34.48 10.51
N LEU A 262 7.01 33.33 10.91
CA LEU A 262 6.39 32.37 10.00
C LEU A 262 4.88 32.56 9.81
N ASN A 263 4.22 33.39 10.63
CA ASN A 263 2.76 33.57 10.63
C ASN A 263 2.34 35.00 10.30
N ASP A 264 1.62 35.18 9.20
CA ASP A 264 1.07 36.48 8.78
C ASP A 264 0.00 37.03 9.76
N ASN A 265 -0.70 36.14 10.48
CA ASN A 265 -1.73 36.48 11.48
C ASN A 265 -1.44 35.75 12.80
N PRO A 266 -0.48 36.22 13.60
CA PRO A 266 -0.05 35.52 14.81
C PRO A 266 -1.15 35.54 15.88
N SER A 267 -1.45 34.36 16.43
CA SER A 267 -2.26 34.20 17.64
C SER A 267 -1.36 34.11 18.88
N ASP A 268 -1.61 34.97 19.87
CA ASP A 268 -0.92 34.92 21.16
C ASP A 268 -1.07 33.55 21.85
N TYR A 269 -2.27 32.95 21.77
CA TYR A 269 -2.53 31.63 22.34
C TYR A 269 -1.70 30.53 21.68
N VAL A 270 -1.62 30.52 20.35
CA VAL A 270 -0.86 29.51 19.61
C VAL A 270 0.64 29.71 19.82
N ARG A 271 1.11 30.97 19.86
CA ARG A 271 2.50 31.28 20.22
C ARG A 271 2.86 30.73 21.59
N ASP A 272 2.02 30.99 22.59
CA ASP A 272 2.25 30.49 23.94
C ASP A 272 2.15 28.95 24.00
N LEU A 273 1.28 28.33 23.21
CA LEU A 273 1.21 26.87 23.08
C LEU A 273 2.52 26.29 22.50
N VAL A 274 3.06 26.87 21.42
CA VAL A 274 4.36 26.48 20.83
C VAL A 274 5.45 26.57 21.90
N VAL A 275 5.56 27.72 22.55
CA VAL A 275 6.58 27.97 23.57
C VAL A 275 6.43 26.98 24.73
N ARG A 276 5.23 26.73 25.25
CA ARG A 276 5.03 25.74 26.33
C ARG A 276 5.33 24.32 25.89
N THR A 277 5.09 23.99 24.62
CA THR A 277 5.35 22.64 24.08
C THR A 277 6.85 22.35 24.03
N PHE A 278 7.66 23.30 23.55
CA PHE A 278 9.11 23.12 23.39
C PHE A 278 9.94 23.62 24.58
N CYS A 279 9.43 24.57 25.36
CA CYS A 279 10.06 25.20 26.52
C CYS A 279 9.08 25.37 27.71
N PRO A 280 8.55 24.28 28.29
CA PRO A 280 7.67 24.37 29.45
C PRO A 280 8.41 24.99 30.65
N LEU A 281 7.66 25.81 31.38
CA LEU A 281 8.14 26.54 32.54
C LEU A 281 8.38 25.58 33.72
N ASN A 282 9.43 25.85 34.50
CA ASN A 282 9.60 25.29 35.84
C ASN A 282 8.59 25.96 36.79
N SER A 283 7.36 25.46 36.79
CA SER A 283 6.30 25.54 37.84
C SER A 283 5.97 26.88 38.54
N THR A 284 6.56 28.03 38.22
CA THR A 284 6.43 29.24 39.06
C THR A 284 5.78 30.46 38.38
N MET A 285 5.33 30.35 37.13
CA MET A 285 4.61 31.44 36.45
C MET A 285 3.41 30.93 35.66
N GLU A 286 2.36 30.45 36.34
CA GLU A 286 1.04 30.32 35.71
C GLU A 286 0.08 31.37 36.30
N SER A 287 -0.40 32.24 35.41
CA SER A 287 -1.58 33.08 35.62
C SER A 287 -2.78 32.23 36.06
N SER A 288 -3.68 32.79 36.87
CA SER A 288 -4.92 32.14 37.30
C SER A 288 -5.63 31.39 36.16
N ILE A 289 -5.55 30.05 36.16
CA ILE A 289 -6.15 29.20 35.13
C ILE A 289 -7.66 29.11 35.37
N ASP A 290 -8.46 29.46 34.37
CA ASP A 290 -9.89 29.16 34.37
C ASP A 290 -10.10 27.67 34.07
N ARG A 291 -10.15 26.87 35.15
CA ARG A 291 -10.26 25.40 35.08
C ARG A 291 -11.51 24.96 34.31
N GLU A 292 -12.65 25.65 34.46
CA GLU A 292 -13.88 25.27 33.75
C GLU A 292 -13.78 25.51 32.25
N LEU A 293 -13.18 26.63 31.84
CA LEU A 293 -12.98 26.95 30.44
C LEU A 293 -12.01 25.96 29.79
N GLU A 294 -10.92 25.61 30.48
CA GLU A 294 -9.92 24.66 29.98
C GLU A 294 -10.49 23.24 29.83
N VAL A 295 -11.30 22.77 30.79
CA VAL A 295 -12.00 21.48 30.66
C VAL A 295 -12.95 21.49 29.46
N ARG A 296 -13.67 22.59 29.23
CA ARG A 296 -14.53 22.74 28.04
C ARG A 296 -13.73 22.75 26.74
N ASN A 297 -12.62 23.48 26.69
CA ASN A 297 -11.73 23.55 25.53
C ASN A 297 -11.14 22.19 25.21
N TYR A 298 -10.59 21.48 26.22
CA TYR A 298 -10.05 20.13 26.07
C TYR A 298 -11.08 19.18 25.43
N ASN A 299 -12.30 19.11 26.00
CA ASN A 299 -13.34 18.21 25.51
C ASN A 299 -13.77 18.59 24.08
N SER A 300 -13.88 19.89 23.78
CA SER A 300 -14.22 20.38 22.44
C SER A 300 -13.14 20.07 21.40
N TYR A 301 -11.86 20.28 21.73
CA TYR A 301 -10.73 19.98 20.86
C TYR A 301 -10.61 18.49 20.59
N LEU A 302 -10.82 17.66 21.61
CA LEU A 302 -10.80 16.21 21.46
C LEU A 302 -11.92 15.70 20.54
N GLU A 303 -13.14 16.23 20.68
CA GLU A 303 -14.26 15.91 19.79
C GLU A 303 -14.03 16.36 18.36
N PHE A 304 -13.50 17.57 18.18
CA PHE A 304 -13.18 18.12 16.87
C PHE A 304 -12.07 17.31 16.19
N TYR A 305 -10.99 16.99 16.91
CA TYR A 305 -9.90 16.15 16.42
C TYR A 305 -10.41 14.78 15.97
N LYS A 306 -11.24 14.13 16.79
CA LYS A 306 -11.86 12.86 16.44
C LYS A 306 -12.65 12.95 15.13
N LYS A 307 -13.57 13.93 15.03
CA LYS A 307 -14.43 14.10 13.85
C LYS A 307 -13.60 14.37 12.60
N SER A 308 -12.63 15.28 12.68
CA SER A 308 -11.71 15.61 11.59
C SER A 308 -10.93 14.38 11.11
N LYS A 309 -10.39 13.57 12.04
CA LYS A 309 -9.66 12.35 11.68
C LYS A 309 -10.57 11.27 11.08
N ASP A 310 -11.78 11.07 11.62
CA ASP A 310 -12.76 10.14 11.06
C ASP A 310 -13.11 10.51 9.60
N ASP A 311 -13.36 11.80 9.33
CA ASP A 311 -13.68 12.28 7.99
C ASP A 311 -12.47 12.18 7.03
N PHE A 312 -11.26 12.47 7.51
CA PHE A 312 -10.01 12.25 6.76
C PHE A 312 -9.84 10.78 6.36
N ILE A 313 -10.02 9.85 7.31
CA ILE A 313 -9.83 8.41 7.07
C ILE A 313 -10.79 7.89 6.02
N LYS A 314 -12.07 8.28 6.08
CA LYS A 314 -13.07 7.88 5.09
C LYS A 314 -12.66 8.27 3.66
N VAL A 315 -12.10 9.46 3.49
CA VAL A 315 -11.66 9.97 2.19
C VAL A 315 -10.35 9.34 1.73
N VAL A 316 -9.35 9.23 2.62
CA VAL A 316 -8.01 8.74 2.25
C VAL A 316 -7.97 7.23 2.03
N LYS A 317 -8.83 6.46 2.71
CA LYS A 317 -8.76 4.99 2.74
C LYS A 317 -8.70 4.33 1.35
N PRO A 318 -9.57 4.65 0.37
CA PRO A 318 -9.48 4.03 -0.95
C PRO A 318 -8.14 4.30 -1.66
N LEU A 319 -7.60 5.51 -1.52
CA LEU A 319 -6.28 5.85 -2.06
C LEU A 319 -5.16 5.10 -1.32
N MET A 320 -5.26 5.00 0.01
CA MET A 320 -4.32 4.26 0.85
C MET A 320 -4.27 2.78 0.49
N GLU A 321 -5.42 2.12 0.27
CA GLU A 321 -5.50 0.72 -0.15
C GLU A 321 -4.82 0.51 -1.52
N LYS A 322 -4.92 1.47 -2.45
CA LYS A 322 -4.20 1.44 -3.74
C LYS A 322 -2.69 1.62 -3.58
N ILE A 323 -2.25 2.56 -2.75
CA ILE A 323 -0.82 2.80 -2.44
C ILE A 323 -0.21 1.51 -1.85
N LEU A 324 -0.87 0.91 -0.87
CA LEU A 324 -0.45 -0.36 -0.29
C LEU A 324 -0.50 -1.51 -1.31
N GLY A 325 -1.44 -1.49 -2.25
CA GLY A 325 -1.46 -2.42 -3.39
C GLY A 325 -0.21 -2.30 -4.27
N VAL A 326 0.18 -1.09 -4.66
CA VAL A 326 1.41 -0.87 -5.43
C VAL A 326 2.64 -1.31 -4.65
N LYS A 327 2.69 -1.03 -3.34
CA LYS A 327 3.74 -1.54 -2.45
C LYS A 327 3.81 -3.06 -2.48
N THR A 328 2.68 -3.73 -2.24
CA THR A 328 2.59 -5.20 -2.25
C THR A 328 2.99 -5.80 -3.60
N PHE A 329 2.68 -5.15 -4.73
CA PHE A 329 3.12 -5.60 -6.05
C PHE A 329 4.65 -5.66 -6.14
N PHE A 330 5.35 -4.60 -5.71
CA PHE A 330 6.82 -4.55 -5.75
C PHE A 330 7.47 -5.43 -4.68
N ASP A 331 6.87 -5.55 -3.49
CA ASP A 331 7.37 -6.38 -2.39
C ASP A 331 7.45 -7.88 -2.75
N GLN A 332 6.73 -8.34 -3.78
CA GLN A 332 6.83 -9.73 -4.24
C GLN A 332 8.20 -10.05 -4.84
N TYR A 333 8.92 -9.06 -5.34
CA TYR A 333 10.22 -9.26 -5.99
C TYR A 333 11.38 -9.19 -4.98
N GLN A 334 11.53 -10.24 -4.18
CA GLN A 334 12.63 -10.37 -3.22
C GLN A 334 13.79 -11.17 -3.83
N VAL A 335 14.75 -10.45 -4.41
CA VAL A 335 15.93 -11.02 -5.08
C VAL A 335 17.18 -10.23 -4.71
N LYS A 336 18.26 -10.93 -4.33
CA LYS A 336 19.57 -10.31 -4.00
C LYS A 336 20.27 -9.62 -5.18
N GLU A 337 20.19 -10.21 -6.37
CA GLU A 337 20.82 -9.70 -7.60
C GLU A 337 19.75 -9.13 -8.52
N ARG A 338 20.00 -7.96 -9.13
CA ARG A 338 19.04 -7.34 -10.05
C ARG A 338 18.96 -8.16 -11.34
N GLY A 339 17.91 -8.96 -11.48
CA GLY A 339 17.49 -9.60 -12.73
C GLY A 339 16.41 -8.80 -13.47
N MET A 340 15.38 -9.51 -13.94
CA MET A 340 14.18 -8.95 -14.58
C MET A 340 13.22 -8.37 -13.52
N GLN A 341 13.56 -7.19 -13.01
CA GLN A 341 12.74 -6.48 -12.04
C GLN A 341 11.36 -6.11 -12.61
N PRO A 342 10.25 -6.41 -11.92
CA PRO A 342 8.91 -5.98 -12.32
C PRO A 342 8.82 -4.47 -12.54
N LYS A 343 8.10 -4.06 -13.58
CA LYS A 343 7.77 -2.66 -13.85
C LYS A 343 6.26 -2.49 -13.96
N LEU A 344 5.75 -1.37 -13.44
CA LEU A 344 4.33 -1.06 -13.38
C LEU A 344 4.05 0.24 -14.14
N LEU A 345 3.23 0.17 -15.18
CA LEU A 345 2.72 1.32 -15.91
C LEU A 345 1.35 1.69 -15.33
N ILE A 346 1.21 2.86 -14.72
CA ILE A 346 -0.04 3.27 -14.08
C ILE A 346 -0.81 4.19 -15.02
N THR A 347 -2.05 3.83 -15.36
CA THR A 347 -2.84 4.64 -16.30
C THR A 347 -3.25 5.99 -15.73
N ASN A 348 -3.31 6.09 -14.40
CA ASN A 348 -3.71 7.24 -13.60
C ASN A 348 -5.08 7.81 -14.00
N LEU A 349 -6.05 6.91 -14.18
CA LEU A 349 -7.41 7.22 -14.62
C LEU A 349 -8.40 6.20 -14.04
N PRO A 350 -9.66 6.61 -13.75
CA PRO A 350 -10.71 5.67 -13.45
C PRO A 350 -10.96 4.73 -14.64
N LEU A 351 -11.19 3.44 -14.38
CA LEU A 351 -11.40 2.46 -15.45
C LEU A 351 -12.56 2.85 -16.36
N GLU A 352 -13.65 3.36 -15.78
CA GLU A 352 -14.82 3.83 -16.54
C GLU A 352 -14.40 4.84 -17.62
N MET A 353 -13.51 5.78 -17.31
CA MET A 353 -13.01 6.77 -18.26
C MET A 353 -12.14 6.14 -19.35
N MET A 354 -11.35 5.11 -19.01
CA MET A 354 -10.51 4.39 -19.96
C MET A 354 -11.33 3.64 -21.01
N VAL A 355 -12.43 3.00 -20.58
CA VAL A 355 -13.25 2.15 -21.45
C VAL A 355 -14.35 2.87 -22.21
N LYS A 356 -14.53 4.19 -21.99
CA LYS A 356 -15.45 5.01 -22.79
C LYS A 356 -15.11 4.89 -24.28
N ALA A 357 -16.14 4.75 -25.12
CA ALA A 357 -15.97 4.57 -26.57
C ALA A 357 -15.14 5.66 -27.25
N SER A 358 -15.16 6.89 -26.74
CA SER A 358 -14.34 8.01 -27.25
C SER A 358 -12.86 7.91 -26.88
N ASN A 359 -12.53 7.19 -25.80
CA ASN A 359 -11.19 7.12 -25.21
C ASN A 359 -10.49 5.80 -25.53
N LEU A 360 -11.25 4.71 -25.63
CA LEU A 360 -10.74 3.36 -25.89
C LEU A 360 -9.79 3.28 -27.12
N PRO A 361 -10.03 4.01 -28.23
CA PRO A 361 -9.08 4.03 -29.35
C PRO A 361 -7.67 4.47 -28.96
N ARG A 362 -7.51 5.36 -27.96
CA ARG A 362 -6.18 5.81 -27.49
C ARG A 362 -5.41 4.68 -26.79
N LEU A 363 -6.11 3.90 -25.95
CA LEU A 363 -5.53 2.70 -25.35
C LEU A 363 -5.12 1.68 -26.43
N ILE A 364 -5.99 1.48 -27.43
CA ILE A 364 -5.70 0.59 -28.56
C ILE A 364 -4.47 1.08 -29.34
N THR A 365 -4.37 2.36 -29.69
CA THR A 365 -3.19 2.90 -30.39
C THR A 365 -1.90 2.76 -29.57
N TYR A 366 -1.98 2.94 -28.25
CA TYR A 366 -0.85 2.66 -27.36
C TYR A 366 -0.43 1.19 -27.42
N LEU A 367 -1.38 0.26 -27.28
CA LEU A 367 -1.10 -1.18 -27.29
C LEU A 367 -0.66 -1.71 -28.67
N ASN A 368 -1.19 -1.16 -29.77
CA ASN A 368 -0.65 -1.41 -31.12
C ASN A 368 0.84 -1.07 -31.21
N THR A 369 1.29 -0.07 -30.44
CA THR A 369 2.69 0.37 -30.44
C THR A 369 3.55 -0.54 -29.59
N THR A 370 3.09 -0.93 -28.40
CA THR A 370 3.89 -1.68 -27.43
C THR A 370 3.80 -3.20 -27.57
N ASN A 371 2.69 -3.73 -28.08
CA ASN A 371 2.40 -5.16 -28.13
C ASN A 371 2.31 -5.71 -29.56
N ASP A 372 1.95 -4.89 -30.56
CA ASP A 372 1.81 -5.37 -31.95
C ASP A 372 3.02 -5.10 -32.84
N LYS A 373 4.04 -4.39 -32.36
CA LYS A 373 5.33 -4.28 -33.07
C LYS A 373 6.23 -5.48 -32.76
N ASN A 374 7.21 -5.74 -33.63
CA ASN A 374 8.20 -6.82 -33.44
C ASN A 374 9.38 -6.40 -32.52
N GLU A 375 9.11 -5.50 -31.58
CA GLU A 375 10.02 -4.96 -30.58
C GLU A 375 9.37 -5.14 -29.21
N PHE A 376 10.05 -5.87 -28.32
CA PHE A 376 9.41 -6.41 -27.10
C PHE A 376 9.74 -5.64 -25.82
N ASP A 377 10.63 -4.65 -25.89
CA ASP A 377 11.16 -3.94 -24.72
C ASP A 377 10.08 -3.14 -23.95
N ASN A 378 9.02 -2.73 -24.65
CA ASN A 378 7.89 -2.00 -24.09
C ASN A 378 6.62 -2.85 -23.93
N THR A 379 6.68 -4.14 -24.29
CA THR A 379 5.49 -5.00 -24.31
C THR A 379 4.87 -5.17 -22.93
N ILE A 380 3.55 -4.99 -22.86
CA ILE A 380 2.75 -5.26 -21.68
C ILE A 380 2.38 -6.75 -21.64
N TRP A 381 2.65 -7.40 -20.51
CA TRP A 381 2.31 -8.81 -20.29
C TRP A 381 1.11 -8.97 -19.39
N PHE A 382 1.05 -8.14 -18.35
CA PHE A 382 0.05 -8.27 -17.29
C PHE A 382 -0.79 -7.00 -17.15
N GLY A 383 -2.04 -7.16 -16.71
CA GLY A 383 -2.91 -6.06 -16.31
C GLY A 383 -3.39 -6.23 -14.86
N ILE A 384 -3.63 -5.13 -14.15
CA ILE A 384 -4.27 -5.12 -12.83
C ILE A 384 -5.52 -4.25 -12.90
N VAL A 385 -6.66 -4.83 -12.50
CA VAL A 385 -7.91 -4.09 -12.27
C VAL A 385 -8.36 -4.30 -10.82
N PRO A 386 -8.13 -3.33 -9.93
CA PRO A 386 -8.56 -3.42 -8.55
C PRO A 386 -10.07 -3.12 -8.42
N ASP A 387 -10.60 -3.32 -7.21
CA ASP A 387 -11.90 -2.79 -6.78
C ASP A 387 -13.11 -3.14 -7.67
N VAL A 388 -13.14 -4.35 -8.23
CA VAL A 388 -14.30 -4.82 -9.01
C VAL A 388 -15.48 -5.08 -8.08
N GLU A 389 -16.66 -4.59 -8.45
CA GLU A 389 -17.86 -4.72 -7.63
C GLU A 389 -18.16 -6.17 -7.21
N LEU A 390 -18.44 -6.35 -5.92
CA LEU A 390 -18.95 -7.59 -5.34
C LEU A 390 -20.34 -7.30 -4.79
N ASN A 391 -21.30 -7.02 -5.67
CA ASN A 391 -22.68 -6.74 -5.23
C ASN A 391 -23.27 -8.02 -4.65
N GLN A 392 -23.44 -8.08 -3.33
CA GLN A 392 -24.38 -9.00 -2.71
C GLN A 392 -25.77 -8.38 -2.71
N THR A 393 -26.75 -9.23 -3.02
CA THR A 393 -28.18 -9.01 -2.87
C THR A 393 -28.47 -8.19 -1.61
N GLU A 394 -29.32 -7.17 -1.73
CA GLU A 394 -29.94 -6.49 -0.59
C GLU A 394 -30.33 -7.56 0.44
N GLY A 395 -29.69 -7.54 1.62
CA GLY A 395 -30.15 -8.37 2.74
C GLY A 395 -31.65 -8.16 2.87
N GLY A 396 -32.41 -9.26 2.87
CA GLY A 396 -33.85 -9.23 2.63
C GLY A 396 -34.55 -8.06 3.32
N ARG A 397 -35.41 -7.35 2.58
CA ARG A 397 -36.06 -6.09 2.99
C ARG A 397 -36.51 -6.14 4.46
N LEU A 398 -35.75 -5.51 5.34
CA LEU A 398 -36.04 -5.49 6.77
C LEU A 398 -37.33 -4.70 6.99
N GLN A 399 -38.42 -5.38 7.35
CA GLN A 399 -39.70 -4.71 7.64
C GLN A 399 -39.62 -3.81 8.88
N ARG A 400 -38.65 -4.05 9.79
CA ARG A 400 -38.47 -3.26 11.02
C ARG A 400 -37.03 -3.32 11.50
N VAL A 401 -36.41 -2.16 11.69
CA VAL A 401 -35.10 -2.02 12.34
C VAL A 401 -35.32 -2.00 13.86
N ARG A 402 -34.89 -3.06 14.55
CA ARG A 402 -35.01 -3.17 16.03
C ARG A 402 -33.73 -2.76 16.77
N PHE A 403 -32.60 -2.81 16.08
CA PHE A 403 -31.28 -2.47 16.60
C PHE A 403 -30.59 -1.56 15.59
N ALA A 404 -29.78 -0.61 16.07
CA ALA A 404 -28.92 0.17 15.19
C ALA A 404 -27.93 -0.77 14.50
N GLY A 405 -28.08 -0.92 13.19
CA GLY A 405 -27.16 -1.70 12.36
C GLY A 405 -26.23 -0.79 11.56
N ASN A 406 -25.16 -1.37 11.02
CA ASN A 406 -24.29 -0.65 10.09
C ASN A 406 -25.11 -0.21 8.88
N LYS A 407 -25.02 1.07 8.51
CA LYS A 407 -25.46 1.51 7.18
C LYS A 407 -24.45 0.97 6.18
N ARG A 408 -24.90 0.14 5.24
CA ARG A 408 -24.06 -0.26 4.09
C ARG A 408 -23.96 0.95 3.18
N GLU A 409 -22.88 1.71 3.31
CA GLU A 409 -22.53 2.72 2.33
C GLU A 409 -21.84 2.02 1.15
N GLU A 410 -22.32 2.26 -0.07
CA GLU A 410 -21.61 1.79 -1.26
C GLU A 410 -20.25 2.49 -1.32
N LYS A 411 -19.17 1.71 -1.40
CA LYS A 411 -17.85 2.28 -1.68
C LYS A 411 -17.91 3.04 -3.01
N SER A 412 -17.60 4.33 -2.97
CA SER A 412 -17.46 5.13 -4.18
C SER A 412 -16.22 4.67 -4.97
N GLY A 413 -16.32 4.66 -6.31
CA GLY A 413 -15.19 4.34 -7.18
C GLY A 413 -14.97 2.86 -7.52
N ASN A 414 -15.94 1.98 -7.26
CA ASN A 414 -15.86 0.57 -7.67
C ASN A 414 -15.95 0.41 -9.19
N ASN A 415 -15.23 -0.58 -9.72
CA ASN A 415 -15.24 -0.94 -11.13
C ASN A 415 -16.38 -1.92 -11.42
N THR A 416 -17.27 -1.59 -12.35
CA THR A 416 -18.37 -2.49 -12.74
C THR A 416 -17.85 -3.70 -13.53
N MET A 417 -18.56 -4.83 -13.47
CA MET A 417 -18.20 -6.01 -14.25
C MET A 417 -18.28 -5.75 -15.77
N GLU A 418 -19.14 -4.81 -16.20
CA GLU A 418 -19.26 -4.37 -17.59
C GLU A 418 -18.03 -3.60 -18.07
N ASN A 419 -17.48 -2.71 -17.23
CA ASN A 419 -16.25 -2.00 -17.54
C ASN A 419 -15.08 -2.98 -17.68
N VAL A 420 -14.99 -3.98 -16.80
CA VAL A 420 -14.00 -5.05 -16.91
C VAL A 420 -14.18 -5.84 -18.21
N ALA A 421 -15.41 -6.22 -18.56
CA ALA A 421 -15.68 -6.94 -19.81
C ALA A 421 -15.27 -6.14 -21.06
N THR A 422 -15.54 -4.83 -21.05
CA THR A 422 -15.16 -3.92 -22.15
C THR A 422 -13.64 -3.81 -22.27
N LEU A 423 -12.95 -3.64 -21.14
CA LEU A 423 -11.49 -3.64 -21.10
C LEU A 423 -10.92 -4.97 -21.63
N MET A 424 -11.41 -6.11 -21.13
CA MET A 424 -10.89 -7.42 -21.53
C MET A 424 -11.06 -7.70 -23.03
N ASN A 425 -12.15 -7.24 -23.65
CA ASN A 425 -12.31 -7.29 -25.10
C ASN A 425 -11.22 -6.49 -25.82
N ALA A 426 -10.86 -5.31 -25.32
CA ALA A 426 -9.81 -4.48 -25.91
C ALA A 426 -8.39 -5.05 -25.69
N LEU A 427 -8.16 -5.75 -24.57
CA LEU A 427 -6.87 -6.35 -24.25
C LEU A 427 -6.63 -7.72 -24.93
N GLN A 428 -7.70 -8.41 -25.32
CA GLN A 428 -7.63 -9.77 -25.88
C GLN A 428 -6.75 -9.91 -27.12
N PRO A 429 -6.79 -9.01 -28.13
CA PRO A 429 -5.90 -9.10 -29.29
C PRO A 429 -4.42 -9.10 -28.91
N TYR A 430 -4.06 -8.38 -27.85
CA TYR A 430 -2.68 -8.23 -27.37
C TYR A 430 -2.26 -9.29 -26.35
N ARG A 431 -3.19 -10.19 -25.97
CA ARG A 431 -2.97 -11.33 -25.06
C ARG A 431 -2.45 -10.95 -23.69
N ILE A 432 -2.93 -9.83 -23.15
CA ILE A 432 -2.52 -9.32 -21.83
C ILE A 432 -3.32 -10.05 -20.75
N THR A 433 -2.62 -10.87 -19.95
CA THR A 433 -3.23 -11.57 -18.81
C THR A 433 -3.54 -10.57 -17.70
N THR A 434 -4.82 -10.36 -17.41
CA THR A 434 -5.29 -9.32 -16.49
C THR A 434 -5.83 -9.95 -15.22
N PHE A 435 -5.20 -9.59 -14.10
CA PHE A 435 -5.59 -9.93 -12.75
C PHE A 435 -6.59 -8.89 -12.25
N PHE A 436 -7.71 -9.34 -11.69
CA PHE A 436 -8.67 -8.43 -11.07
C PHE A 436 -9.11 -8.94 -9.71
N SER A 437 -9.32 -8.02 -8.78
CA SER A 437 -9.77 -8.32 -7.42
C SER A 437 -11.08 -7.62 -7.15
N PHE A 438 -11.89 -8.24 -6.31
CA PHE A 438 -13.14 -7.65 -5.86
C PHE A 438 -12.88 -6.51 -4.88
N CYS A 439 -13.86 -5.62 -4.71
CA CYS A 439 -13.77 -4.50 -3.78
C CYS A 439 -13.33 -4.96 -2.38
N SER A 440 -12.39 -4.21 -1.81
CA SER A 440 -11.87 -4.43 -0.47
C SER A 440 -12.98 -4.33 0.56
N GLY A 441 -13.06 -5.30 1.47
CA GLY A 441 -14.09 -5.34 2.50
C GLY A 441 -14.12 -6.67 3.22
N GLU A 442 -14.94 -6.79 4.26
CA GLU A 442 -15.06 -8.03 5.03
C GLU A 442 -15.44 -9.22 4.14
N GLU A 443 -16.28 -8.97 3.13
CA GLU A 443 -16.78 -9.94 2.15
C GLU A 443 -15.75 -10.41 1.12
N SER A 444 -14.51 -9.92 1.16
CA SER A 444 -13.42 -10.35 0.27
C SER A 444 -12.19 -10.87 1.01
N THR A 445 -12.29 -11.10 2.33
CA THR A 445 -11.18 -11.56 3.19
C THR A 445 -10.99 -13.08 3.22
N PHE A 446 -9.84 -13.53 3.73
CA PHE A 446 -9.60 -14.95 4.05
C PHE A 446 -10.66 -15.52 4.98
N SER A 447 -11.06 -14.78 6.02
CA SER A 447 -12.07 -15.21 6.98
C SER A 447 -13.42 -15.45 6.30
N TYR A 448 -13.83 -14.57 5.38
CA TYR A 448 -15.09 -14.70 4.67
C TYR A 448 -15.09 -15.91 3.73
N ILE A 449 -14.01 -16.14 2.97
CA ILE A 449 -13.90 -17.34 2.12
C ILE A 449 -13.89 -18.62 2.95
N ALA A 450 -13.28 -18.59 4.14
CA ALA A 450 -13.25 -19.74 5.03
C ALA A 450 -14.65 -20.14 5.54
N THR A 451 -15.60 -19.19 5.60
CA THR A 451 -16.98 -19.43 6.07
C THR A 451 -18.00 -19.59 4.94
N GLU A 452 -17.99 -18.68 3.97
CA GLU A 452 -19.00 -18.62 2.89
C GLU A 452 -18.56 -19.34 1.60
N GLY A 453 -17.26 -19.61 1.45
CA GLY A 453 -16.68 -20.26 0.28
C GLY A 453 -16.57 -19.35 -0.95
N VAL A 454 -16.31 -19.98 -2.11
CA VAL A 454 -15.91 -19.25 -3.33
C VAL A 454 -17.00 -19.08 -4.38
N ASN A 455 -18.20 -19.66 -4.15
CA ASN A 455 -19.26 -19.72 -5.18
C ASN A 455 -19.77 -18.33 -5.58
N ILE A 456 -19.89 -17.41 -4.62
CA ILE A 456 -20.39 -16.06 -4.89
C ILE A 456 -19.52 -15.30 -5.90
N TYR A 457 -18.19 -15.39 -5.75
CA TYR A 457 -17.25 -14.79 -6.68
C TYR A 457 -17.34 -15.42 -8.07
N LYS A 458 -17.52 -16.75 -8.11
CA LYS A 458 -17.69 -17.49 -9.37
C LYS A 458 -18.94 -17.06 -10.12
N GLU A 459 -20.06 -16.94 -9.42
CA GLU A 459 -21.32 -16.45 -10.01
C GLU A 459 -21.17 -15.01 -10.52
N LYS A 460 -20.52 -14.14 -9.74
CA LYS A 460 -20.27 -12.75 -10.13
C LYS A 460 -19.39 -12.65 -11.39
N CYS A 461 -18.46 -13.58 -11.60
CA CYS A 461 -17.62 -13.65 -12.80
C CYS A 461 -18.31 -14.25 -14.05
N ALA A 462 -19.55 -14.74 -13.97
CA ALA A 462 -20.24 -15.37 -15.09
C ALA A 462 -20.26 -14.53 -16.40
N PRO A 463 -20.41 -13.19 -16.37
CA PRO A 463 -20.37 -12.36 -17.59
C PRO A 463 -19.05 -12.41 -18.36
N LEU A 464 -17.95 -12.73 -17.67
CA LEU A 464 -16.59 -12.81 -18.23
C LEU A 464 -16.22 -14.21 -18.71
N MET A 465 -17.06 -15.22 -18.48
CA MET A 465 -16.83 -16.62 -18.87
C MET A 465 -17.37 -16.90 -20.28
N LYS A 466 -16.80 -17.92 -20.95
CA LYS A 466 -17.18 -18.35 -22.31
C LYS A 466 -17.04 -17.23 -23.36
N LYS A 467 -16.08 -16.34 -23.16
CA LYS A 467 -15.68 -15.28 -24.08
C LYS A 467 -14.29 -15.60 -24.62
N ALA A 468 -13.94 -15.02 -25.77
CA ALA A 468 -12.60 -15.19 -26.34
C ALA A 468 -11.51 -14.70 -25.36
N TYR A 469 -11.80 -13.67 -24.58
CA TYR A 469 -10.87 -13.12 -23.59
C TYR A 469 -10.84 -13.87 -22.26
N SER A 470 -11.70 -14.87 -22.02
CA SER A 470 -11.79 -15.56 -20.72
C SER A 470 -10.46 -16.19 -20.30
N GLU A 471 -9.62 -16.59 -21.26
CA GLU A 471 -8.29 -17.17 -20.99
C GLU A 471 -7.28 -16.16 -20.43
N PHE A 472 -7.55 -14.86 -20.60
CA PHE A 472 -6.72 -13.77 -20.12
C PHE A 472 -7.28 -13.08 -18.87
N ALA A 473 -8.50 -13.42 -18.44
CA ALA A 473 -9.11 -12.85 -17.25
C ALA A 473 -8.86 -13.74 -16.02
N VAL A 474 -8.29 -13.18 -14.96
CA VAL A 474 -7.87 -13.90 -13.75
C VAL A 474 -8.48 -13.26 -12.49
N PRO A 475 -9.59 -13.79 -11.93
CA PRO A 475 -10.13 -13.32 -10.66
C PRO A 475 -9.21 -13.73 -9.52
N CYS A 476 -8.85 -12.79 -8.66
CA CYS A 476 -7.93 -12.97 -7.55
C CYS A 476 -8.68 -12.87 -6.23
N ILE A 477 -8.53 -13.87 -5.36
CA ILE A 477 -9.18 -13.95 -4.05
C ILE A 477 -8.31 -14.70 -3.05
N PRO A 478 -8.50 -14.48 -1.74
CA PRO A 478 -9.10 -13.29 -1.11
C PRO A 478 -8.17 -12.07 -1.19
N ASN A 479 -8.72 -10.89 -0.89
CA ASN A 479 -7.97 -9.69 -0.55
C ASN A 479 -7.26 -9.87 0.80
N ALA A 480 -6.08 -9.26 0.93
CA ALA A 480 -5.30 -9.31 2.15
C ALA A 480 -5.79 -8.27 3.17
N THR A 481 -5.82 -8.62 4.45
CA THR A 481 -6.21 -7.77 5.56
C THR A 481 -4.98 -7.16 6.22
N ILE A 482 -4.85 -5.84 6.12
CA ILE A 482 -3.81 -5.09 6.84
C ILE A 482 -4.28 -4.81 8.26
N ILE A 483 -5.51 -4.33 8.42
CA ILE A 483 -6.15 -4.11 9.73
C ILE A 483 -7.57 -4.70 9.70
N PRO A 484 -7.87 -5.70 10.54
CA PRO A 484 -9.24 -6.20 10.69
C PRO A 484 -10.18 -5.13 11.25
N LYS A 485 -11.43 -5.09 10.79
CA LYS A 485 -12.41 -4.08 11.24
C LYS A 485 -12.66 -4.13 12.74
N ASP A 486 -12.73 -5.32 13.33
CA ASP A 486 -12.93 -5.54 14.77
C ASP A 486 -11.70 -5.16 15.62
N LYS A 487 -10.54 -5.00 14.98
CA LYS A 487 -9.28 -4.61 15.62
C LYS A 487 -8.79 -3.22 15.21
N SER A 488 -9.60 -2.43 14.50
CA SER A 488 -9.22 -1.10 14.00
C SER A 488 -9.55 0.06 14.95
N GLY A 489 -9.99 -0.26 16.17
CA GLY A 489 -10.32 0.73 17.19
C GLY A 489 -9.07 1.34 17.83
N LEU A 490 -9.02 2.67 17.84
CA LEU A 490 -7.99 3.47 18.49
C LEU A 490 -8.62 4.30 19.61
N VAL A 491 -7.99 4.29 20.78
CA VAL A 491 -8.35 5.19 21.88
C VAL A 491 -7.59 6.49 21.71
N LEU A 492 -8.31 7.61 21.62
CA LEU A 492 -7.72 8.94 21.52
C LEU A 492 -7.36 9.46 22.91
N ASP A 493 -8.37 9.61 23.77
CA ASP A 493 -8.23 9.93 25.19
C ASP A 493 -9.59 9.71 25.90
N LYS A 494 -9.70 10.17 27.15
CA LYS A 494 -10.95 10.27 27.90
C LYS A 494 -11.37 11.73 28.08
N ARG A 495 -12.68 11.96 28.23
CA ARG A 495 -13.19 13.28 28.61
C ARG A 495 -12.67 13.70 29.98
N MET A 496 -12.44 15.00 30.12
CA MET A 496 -12.17 15.62 31.39
C MET A 496 -13.47 15.96 32.12
N VAL A 497 -13.46 15.71 33.42
CA VAL A 497 -14.54 16.02 34.35
C VAL A 497 -13.98 16.81 35.53
N MET A 498 -14.82 17.69 36.06
CA MET A 498 -14.53 18.47 37.26
C MET A 498 -15.51 18.04 38.35
N ASP A 499 -15.03 17.77 39.55
CA ASP A 499 -15.87 17.45 40.70
C ASP A 499 -16.45 18.71 41.37
N GLU A 500 -17.29 18.52 42.40
CA GLU A 500 -17.92 19.62 43.15
C GLU A 500 -16.90 20.50 43.90
N ASP A 501 -15.70 19.97 44.17
CA ASP A 501 -14.60 20.65 44.86
C ASP A 501 -13.65 21.39 43.89
N GLY A 502 -13.90 21.32 42.58
CA GLY A 502 -13.10 21.96 41.53
C GLY A 502 -11.82 21.21 41.14
N ASN A 503 -11.70 19.94 41.55
CA ASN A 503 -10.60 19.06 41.11
C ASN A 503 -10.91 18.51 39.73
N VAL A 504 -9.91 18.50 38.86
CA VAL A 504 -10.04 18.01 37.49
C VAL A 504 -9.41 16.63 37.37
N SER A 505 -10.13 15.72 36.73
CA SER A 505 -9.62 14.38 36.44
C SER A 505 -10.12 13.87 35.09
N LEU A 506 -9.45 12.84 34.57
CA LEU A 506 -9.95 12.09 33.44
C LEU A 506 -11.09 11.17 33.91
N SER A 507 -12.20 11.16 33.19
CA SER A 507 -13.36 10.36 33.55
C SER A 507 -13.02 8.87 33.68
N ALA A 508 -13.54 8.23 34.73
CA ALA A 508 -13.47 6.79 34.91
C ALA A 508 -14.57 6.04 34.13
N GLU A 509 -15.59 6.77 33.64
CA GLU A 509 -16.73 6.20 32.94
C GLU A 509 -16.33 5.62 31.59
N LYS A 510 -16.92 4.46 31.25
CA LYS A 510 -16.63 3.78 29.98
C LYS A 510 -17.14 4.58 28.77
N ASP A 511 -18.24 5.31 28.95
CA ASP A 511 -18.88 6.08 27.88
C ASP A 511 -18.10 7.36 27.53
N ASP A 512 -17.21 7.80 28.42
CA ASP A 512 -16.36 8.99 28.23
C ASP A 512 -15.02 8.68 27.55
N VAL A 513 -14.77 7.42 27.19
CA VAL A 513 -13.60 7.03 26.40
C VAL A 513 -13.83 7.39 24.94
N MET A 514 -13.09 8.38 24.45
CA MET A 514 -13.14 8.79 23.04
C MET A 514 -12.34 7.80 22.19
N LYS A 515 -13.07 7.04 21.36
CA LYS A 515 -12.51 6.10 20.40
C LYS A 515 -12.83 6.49 18.98
N MET A 516 -11.93 6.19 18.07
CA MET A 516 -12.13 6.23 16.62
C MET A 516 -11.89 4.86 16.01
N TRP A 517 -12.39 4.63 14.80
CA TRP A 517 -12.21 3.37 14.09
C TRP A 517 -11.68 3.66 12.70
N LEU A 518 -10.59 3.01 12.30
CA LEU A 518 -10.06 3.20 10.95
C LEU A 518 -10.95 2.57 9.87
N GLU A 519 -11.94 1.75 10.28
CA GLU A 519 -12.72 0.82 9.45
C GLU A 519 -11.78 -0.11 8.64
N GLY A 520 -11.82 -1.43 8.83
CA GLY A 520 -10.76 -2.34 8.35
C GLY A 520 -10.12 -2.00 6.98
N VAL A 521 -8.78 -2.11 6.92
CA VAL A 521 -7.94 -1.72 5.77
C VAL A 521 -7.45 -2.96 5.05
N TYR A 522 -7.63 -3.02 3.73
CA TYR A 522 -7.32 -4.21 2.93
C TYR A 522 -6.51 -3.89 1.68
N VAL A 523 -5.81 -4.89 1.13
CA VAL A 523 -5.11 -4.81 -0.15
C VAL A 523 -5.77 -5.75 -1.16
N GLY A 524 -6.06 -5.22 -2.35
CA GLY A 524 -6.64 -6.00 -3.45
C GLY A 524 -5.73 -7.15 -3.88
N ALA A 525 -6.28 -8.36 -3.95
CA ALA A 525 -5.57 -9.59 -4.31
C ALA A 525 -4.89 -9.53 -5.69
N ALA A 526 -5.38 -8.68 -6.60
CA ALA A 526 -4.84 -8.54 -7.95
C ALA A 526 -3.43 -7.96 -7.96
N TYR A 527 -3.11 -7.06 -7.03
CA TYR A 527 -1.77 -6.50 -6.90
C TYR A 527 -0.76 -7.58 -6.50
N GLU A 528 -1.10 -8.38 -5.50
CA GLU A 528 -0.27 -9.48 -5.02
C GLU A 528 -0.11 -10.57 -6.10
N ALA A 529 -1.20 -10.94 -6.77
CA ALA A 529 -1.18 -11.97 -7.82
C ALA A 529 -0.36 -11.53 -9.04
N ALA A 530 -0.56 -10.31 -9.54
CA ALA A 530 0.24 -9.80 -10.63
C ALA A 530 1.72 -9.62 -10.24
N GLY A 531 1.98 -9.17 -9.00
CA GLY A 531 3.32 -8.99 -8.47
C GLY A 531 4.09 -10.30 -8.39
N ILE A 532 3.49 -11.36 -7.81
CA ILE A 532 4.15 -12.66 -7.65
C ILE A 532 4.36 -13.34 -9.01
N VAL A 533 3.40 -13.19 -9.93
CA VAL A 533 3.50 -13.71 -11.30
C VAL A 533 4.61 -12.99 -12.06
N ALA A 534 4.68 -11.67 -11.96
CA ALA A 534 5.75 -10.87 -12.56
C ALA A 534 7.12 -11.20 -11.96
N ALA A 535 7.19 -11.43 -10.64
CA ALA A 535 8.41 -11.77 -9.95
C ALA A 535 8.99 -13.12 -10.43
N TRP A 536 8.16 -14.17 -10.53
CA TRP A 536 8.65 -15.47 -10.97
C TRP A 536 8.95 -15.55 -12.46
N GLN A 537 8.58 -14.57 -13.28
CA GLN A 537 9.09 -14.47 -14.65
C GLN A 537 10.61 -14.28 -14.67
N CYS A 538 11.18 -13.72 -13.59
CA CYS A 538 12.61 -13.52 -13.47
C CYS A 538 13.36 -14.83 -13.17
N PRO A 539 14.38 -15.18 -13.98
CA PRO A 539 15.21 -16.35 -13.69
C PRO A 539 15.97 -16.25 -12.37
N GLU A 540 16.47 -15.06 -11.99
CA GLU A 540 17.14 -14.86 -10.69
C GLU A 540 16.21 -15.09 -9.50
N TYR A 541 14.94 -14.69 -9.62
CA TYR A 541 13.93 -14.97 -8.59
C TYR A 541 13.75 -16.47 -8.37
N LEU A 542 13.65 -17.23 -9.47
CA LEU A 542 13.49 -18.68 -9.43
C LEU A 542 14.77 -19.38 -8.94
N LYS A 543 15.96 -18.97 -9.40
CA LYS A 543 17.25 -19.57 -9.03
C LYS A 543 17.53 -19.48 -7.52
N GLN A 544 17.07 -18.43 -6.85
CA GLN A 544 17.21 -18.31 -5.39
C GLN A 544 16.32 -19.30 -4.62
N ARG A 545 15.26 -19.81 -5.25
CA ARG A 545 14.24 -20.68 -4.64
C ARG A 545 14.35 -22.13 -5.11
N PHE A 546 14.81 -22.35 -6.33
CA PHE A 546 14.89 -23.63 -7.01
C PHE A 546 16.33 -23.90 -7.45
N ARG A 547 16.82 -25.11 -7.18
CA ARG A 547 18.19 -25.52 -7.55
C ARG A 547 18.38 -25.72 -9.05
N ASN A 548 17.30 -26.03 -9.76
CA ASN A 548 17.33 -26.42 -11.16
C ASN A 548 16.61 -25.38 -12.01
N THR A 549 17.24 -24.23 -12.17
CA THR A 549 16.73 -23.08 -12.91
C THR A 549 17.72 -22.69 -14.00
N SER A 550 17.23 -22.49 -15.21
CA SER A 550 18.04 -21.96 -16.32
C SER A 550 18.02 -20.44 -16.30
N MET A 551 19.16 -19.80 -16.58
CA MET A 551 19.22 -18.35 -16.77
C MET A 551 18.82 -17.92 -18.18
N GLU A 552 18.67 -18.86 -19.12
CA GLU A 552 18.29 -18.57 -20.51
C GLU A 552 16.78 -18.40 -20.70
N TYR A 553 15.96 -18.94 -19.79
CA TYR A 553 14.50 -19.01 -19.95
C TYR A 553 13.78 -18.18 -18.90
N PRO A 554 12.75 -17.40 -19.27
CA PRO A 554 11.88 -16.78 -18.28
C PRO A 554 10.99 -17.82 -17.59
N GLY A 555 10.45 -17.47 -16.42
CA GLY A 555 9.52 -18.32 -15.68
C GLY A 555 8.10 -18.40 -16.25
N VAL A 556 7.92 -18.40 -17.56
CA VAL A 556 6.58 -18.46 -18.20
C VAL A 556 5.91 -19.82 -18.01
N ARG A 557 6.70 -20.92 -18.00
CA ARG A 557 6.22 -22.30 -17.81
C ARG A 557 6.12 -22.71 -16.34
N PHE A 558 6.63 -21.88 -15.43
CA PHE A 558 6.62 -22.15 -13.99
C PHE A 558 5.18 -22.38 -13.51
N ASP A 559 4.90 -23.61 -13.09
CA ASP A 559 3.62 -23.97 -12.51
C ASP A 559 3.71 -23.88 -10.99
N VAL A 560 3.18 -22.80 -10.42
CA VAL A 560 3.17 -22.58 -8.97
C VAL A 560 2.35 -23.64 -8.22
N GLU A 561 1.37 -24.28 -8.88
CA GLU A 561 0.54 -25.33 -8.27
C GLU A 561 1.25 -26.69 -8.21
N ALA A 562 2.37 -26.87 -8.90
CA ALA A 562 3.05 -28.16 -8.98
C ALA A 562 3.89 -28.44 -7.71
N ASN A 563 3.72 -29.65 -7.15
CA ASN A 563 4.50 -30.13 -6.00
C ASN A 563 4.56 -29.11 -4.84
N ASP A 564 5.76 -28.80 -4.36
CA ASP A 564 6.02 -27.83 -3.29
C ASP A 564 6.32 -26.41 -3.82
N ASN A 565 6.06 -26.13 -5.11
CA ASN A 565 6.45 -24.86 -5.72
C ASN A 565 5.86 -23.65 -5.00
N ALA A 566 4.58 -23.70 -4.61
CA ALA A 566 3.92 -22.66 -3.82
C ALA A 566 4.54 -22.43 -2.43
N LEU A 567 5.20 -23.44 -1.85
CA LEU A 567 5.90 -23.32 -0.55
C LEU A 567 7.29 -22.69 -0.67
N LEU A 568 7.84 -22.66 -1.88
CA LEU A 568 9.13 -22.05 -2.22
C LEU A 568 8.97 -20.64 -2.80
N ALA A 569 7.96 -20.44 -3.64
CA ALA A 569 7.57 -19.16 -4.23
C ALA A 569 6.39 -18.55 -3.45
N THR A 570 6.58 -18.34 -2.15
CA THR A 570 5.59 -17.70 -1.27
C THR A 570 5.46 -16.22 -1.59
N THR A 571 4.34 -15.61 -1.19
CA THR A 571 4.16 -14.17 -1.30
C THR A 571 4.91 -13.44 -0.18
N SER A 572 4.98 -12.11 -0.25
CA SER A 572 5.53 -11.28 0.84
C SER A 572 4.56 -11.11 2.03
N MET A 573 3.28 -11.48 1.87
CA MET A 573 2.25 -11.24 2.88
C MET A 573 2.21 -12.35 3.93
N THR A 574 1.95 -11.99 5.19
CA THR A 574 1.85 -12.93 6.30
C THR A 574 0.49 -13.60 6.38
N LYS A 575 0.45 -14.87 6.81
CA LYS A 575 -0.79 -15.61 7.09
C LYS A 575 -1.76 -14.84 7.98
N GLU A 576 -3.05 -14.93 7.65
CA GLU A 576 -4.13 -14.22 8.33
C GLU A 576 -4.97 -15.11 9.23
N ILE A 577 -5.21 -16.35 8.79
CA ILE A 577 -6.03 -17.36 9.48
C ILE A 577 -5.27 -18.69 9.55
N SER A 578 -5.81 -19.66 10.29
CA SER A 578 -5.21 -21.00 10.42
C SER A 578 -5.24 -21.84 9.14
N GLY A 579 -6.08 -21.47 8.18
CA GLY A 579 -6.22 -22.14 6.88
C GLY A 579 -7.68 -22.38 6.50
N PHE A 580 -7.89 -22.97 5.32
CA PHE A 580 -9.22 -23.34 4.86
C PHE A 580 -9.60 -24.75 5.33
N THR A 581 -10.89 -24.95 5.61
CA THR A 581 -11.40 -26.30 5.90
C THR A 581 -11.36 -27.19 4.65
N ASN A 582 -11.36 -28.51 4.84
CA ASN A 582 -11.40 -29.46 3.72
C ASN A 582 -12.63 -29.26 2.83
N THR A 583 -13.76 -28.84 3.39
CA THR A 583 -14.97 -28.52 2.62
C THR A 583 -14.72 -27.39 1.63
N ILE A 584 -14.11 -26.28 2.08
CA ILE A 584 -13.76 -25.15 1.23
C ILE A 584 -12.70 -25.54 0.20
N LYS A 585 -11.66 -26.26 0.60
CA LYS A 585 -10.62 -26.77 -0.32
C LYS A 585 -11.20 -27.67 -1.41
N ASN A 586 -12.11 -28.57 -1.06
CA ASN A 586 -12.80 -29.43 -2.01
C ASN A 586 -13.68 -28.62 -2.96
N ALA A 587 -14.36 -27.57 -2.48
CA ALA A 587 -15.15 -26.68 -3.32
C ALA A 587 -14.27 -25.91 -4.33
N ILE A 588 -13.12 -25.40 -3.89
CA ILE A 588 -12.12 -24.77 -4.77
C ILE A 588 -11.60 -25.78 -5.79
N ASN A 589 -11.17 -26.96 -5.35
CA ASN A 589 -10.58 -27.99 -6.21
C ASN A 589 -11.55 -28.56 -7.24
N ARG A 590 -12.85 -28.63 -6.92
CA ARG A 590 -13.87 -29.17 -7.83
C ARG A 590 -13.90 -28.46 -9.19
N THR A 591 -13.57 -27.17 -9.23
CA THR A 591 -13.61 -26.38 -10.47
C THR A 591 -12.30 -25.66 -10.75
N GLY A 592 -11.41 -25.53 -9.77
CA GLY A 592 -10.18 -24.74 -9.89
C GLY A 592 -10.46 -23.26 -10.11
N PHE A 593 -11.49 -22.69 -9.50
CA PHE A 593 -11.87 -21.31 -9.78
C PHE A 593 -10.85 -20.29 -9.27
N GLY A 594 -10.29 -19.51 -10.20
CA GLY A 594 -9.54 -18.28 -9.94
C GLY A 594 -8.10 -18.46 -9.44
N PHE A 595 -7.47 -17.31 -9.20
CA PHE A 595 -6.21 -17.20 -8.49
C PHE A 595 -6.51 -17.12 -6.99
N VAL A 596 -6.31 -18.21 -6.28
CA VAL A 596 -6.70 -18.37 -4.88
C VAL A 596 -5.46 -18.39 -4.00
N PHE A 597 -5.38 -17.44 -3.07
CA PHE A 597 -4.39 -17.46 -2.00
C PHE A 597 -4.85 -18.33 -0.84
N SER A 598 -3.90 -18.98 -0.16
CA SER A 598 -4.13 -19.75 1.06
C SER A 598 -3.22 -19.31 2.19
N SER A 599 -3.84 -19.25 3.38
CA SER A 599 -3.19 -18.99 4.65
C SER A 599 -2.90 -20.29 5.44
N ASP A 600 -2.95 -21.45 4.78
CA ASP A 600 -2.78 -22.75 5.43
C ASP A 600 -1.44 -22.90 6.13
N ASN A 601 -1.46 -23.45 7.35
CA ASN A 601 -0.25 -23.91 8.03
C ASN A 601 0.48 -24.97 7.20
N ALA A 602 1.74 -24.68 6.86
CA ALA A 602 2.57 -25.52 6.01
C ALA A 602 4.01 -25.51 6.52
N GLN A 603 4.70 -26.62 6.32
CA GLN A 603 6.12 -26.76 6.61
C GLN A 603 6.85 -27.23 5.37
N TYR A 604 8.01 -26.63 5.11
CA TYR A 604 8.91 -27.05 4.05
C TYR A 604 10.28 -27.34 4.65
N LYS A 605 10.76 -28.58 4.50
CA LYS A 605 12.06 -29.06 5.05
C LYS A 605 12.24 -28.71 6.54
N GLY A 606 11.20 -28.90 7.34
CA GLY A 606 11.21 -28.65 8.79
C GLY A 606 11.14 -27.17 9.19
N ARG A 607 10.96 -26.24 8.24
CA ARG A 607 10.72 -24.81 8.52
C ARG A 607 9.25 -24.47 8.29
N ASN A 608 8.66 -23.73 9.20
CA ASN A 608 7.30 -23.20 9.04
C ASN A 608 7.29 -22.15 7.90
N VAL A 609 6.37 -22.32 6.96
CA VAL A 609 6.04 -21.26 6.00
C VAL A 609 5.16 -20.27 6.73
N LYS A 610 5.60 -19.02 6.90
CA LYS A 610 4.86 -17.97 7.63
C LYS A 610 4.01 -17.09 6.71
N ASN A 611 4.31 -17.11 5.43
CA ASN A 611 3.68 -16.29 4.41
C ASN A 611 2.49 -16.98 3.76
N ILE A 612 1.65 -16.17 3.13
CA ILE A 612 0.56 -16.62 2.26
C ILE A 612 1.16 -17.35 1.05
N THR A 613 0.44 -18.35 0.58
CA THR A 613 0.83 -19.20 -0.55
C THR A 613 -0.21 -19.12 -1.65
N VAL A 614 0.21 -19.38 -2.90
CA VAL A 614 -0.72 -19.54 -4.01
C VAL A 614 -1.27 -20.96 -3.99
N TYR A 615 -2.57 -21.11 -3.75
CA TYR A 615 -3.25 -22.40 -3.72
C TYR A 615 -3.76 -22.83 -5.10
N LYS A 616 -4.30 -21.88 -5.87
CA LYS A 616 -4.69 -22.04 -7.28
C LYS A 616 -4.26 -20.81 -8.08
N ALA A 617 -3.87 -21.01 -9.33
CA ALA A 617 -3.49 -19.97 -10.28
C ALA A 617 -4.21 -20.23 -11.62
N ARG A 618 -5.49 -19.85 -11.68
CA ARG A 618 -6.42 -20.26 -12.75
C ARG A 618 -7.13 -19.07 -13.38
N ASN A 619 -7.33 -19.09 -14.70
CA ASN A 619 -8.06 -18.07 -15.46
C ASN A 619 -9.57 -18.40 -15.58
N LEU A 620 -10.34 -17.62 -16.34
CA LEU A 620 -11.77 -17.86 -16.57
C LEU A 620 -12.07 -18.74 -17.80
N LEU A 621 -11.05 -19.24 -18.51
CA LEU A 621 -11.26 -20.23 -19.56
C LEU A 621 -11.54 -21.59 -18.91
N SER A 622 -12.66 -22.20 -19.28
CA SER A 622 -13.06 -23.51 -18.78
C SER A 622 -13.23 -24.51 -19.92
N ASN A 623 -12.76 -25.73 -19.69
CA ASN A 623 -12.97 -26.87 -20.58
C ASN A 623 -14.30 -27.62 -20.30
N GLY A 624 -15.18 -27.03 -19.49
CA GLY A 624 -16.48 -27.59 -19.08
C GLY A 624 -16.48 -28.17 -17.66
N ASN A 625 -15.33 -28.64 -17.16
CA ASN A 625 -15.20 -29.20 -15.81
C ASN A 625 -14.35 -28.31 -14.90
N GLU A 626 -13.20 -27.85 -15.39
CA GLU A 626 -12.23 -27.07 -14.63
C GLU A 626 -11.81 -25.81 -15.39
N PHE A 627 -11.29 -24.84 -14.65
CA PHE A 627 -10.62 -23.67 -15.20
C PHE A 627 -9.14 -23.96 -15.49
N GLU A 628 -8.58 -23.30 -16.50
CA GLU A 628 -7.22 -23.56 -16.95
C GLU A 628 -6.15 -22.90 -16.06
N PRO A 629 -5.02 -23.59 -15.79
CA PRO A 629 -3.83 -22.96 -15.20
C PRO A 629 -3.32 -21.80 -16.05
N ILE A 630 -2.96 -20.70 -15.39
CA ILE A 630 -2.46 -19.51 -16.10
C ILE A 630 -1.17 -19.79 -16.87
N TYR A 631 -0.30 -20.70 -16.39
CA TYR A 631 0.98 -20.99 -17.05
C TYR A 631 0.77 -21.49 -18.49
N LYS A 632 -0.32 -22.21 -18.78
CA LYS A 632 -0.62 -22.67 -20.15
C LYS A 632 -0.84 -21.49 -21.09
N THR A 633 -1.59 -20.49 -20.64
CA THR A 633 -1.79 -19.24 -21.40
C THR A 633 -0.47 -18.47 -21.54
N LEU A 634 0.32 -18.34 -20.46
CA LEU A 634 1.60 -17.62 -20.50
C LEU A 634 2.60 -18.25 -21.48
N VAL A 635 2.71 -19.59 -21.49
CA VAL A 635 3.59 -20.32 -22.39
C VAL A 635 3.14 -20.17 -23.84
N VAL A 636 1.85 -20.31 -24.14
CA VAL A 636 1.34 -20.14 -25.50
C VAL A 636 1.58 -18.71 -26.01
N THR A 637 1.32 -17.69 -25.19
CA THR A 637 1.62 -16.29 -25.54
C THR A 637 3.11 -16.06 -25.77
N TYR A 638 3.98 -16.68 -24.94
CA TYR A 638 5.43 -16.59 -25.12
C TYR A 638 5.89 -17.27 -26.42
N ILE A 639 5.40 -18.47 -26.71
CA ILE A 639 5.73 -19.22 -27.93
C ILE A 639 5.34 -18.41 -29.17
N GLU A 640 4.14 -17.82 -29.20
CA GLU A 640 3.70 -16.99 -30.31
C GLU A 640 4.60 -15.78 -30.55
N ARG A 641 4.98 -15.07 -29.48
CA ARG A 641 5.85 -13.89 -29.57
C ARG A 641 7.24 -14.27 -30.07
N MET A 642 7.80 -15.37 -29.56
CA MET A 642 9.08 -15.90 -30.02
C MET A 642 9.00 -16.38 -31.47
N LEU A 643 7.91 -17.06 -31.83
CA LEU A 643 7.65 -17.47 -33.21
C LEU A 643 7.60 -16.25 -34.13
N ARG A 644 6.83 -15.22 -33.77
CA ARG A 644 6.71 -13.97 -34.52
C ARG A 644 8.08 -13.32 -34.78
N PHE A 645 8.90 -13.25 -33.74
CA PHE A 645 10.23 -12.65 -33.82
C PHE A 645 11.18 -13.41 -34.74
N TYR A 646 11.39 -14.70 -34.46
CA TYR A 646 12.32 -15.51 -35.25
C TYR A 646 11.83 -15.73 -36.69
N SER A 647 10.51 -15.78 -36.89
CA SER A 647 9.93 -15.85 -38.22
C SER A 647 9.87 -14.51 -38.97
N GLY A 648 10.21 -13.39 -38.32
CA GLY A 648 10.13 -12.06 -38.91
C GLY A 648 8.71 -11.73 -39.38
N ASP A 649 7.77 -11.80 -38.43
CA ASP A 649 6.33 -11.61 -38.62
C ASP A 649 5.69 -12.75 -39.43
N PHE A 650 5.88 -13.99 -38.96
CA PHE A 650 5.20 -15.20 -39.44
C PHE A 650 5.44 -15.56 -40.92
N LYS A 651 6.67 -15.36 -41.41
CA LYS A 651 7.09 -15.82 -42.75
C LYS A 651 7.23 -17.34 -42.77
N GLN A 652 6.56 -17.97 -43.74
CA GLN A 652 6.44 -19.44 -43.84
C GLN A 652 7.79 -20.18 -43.83
N ASP A 653 8.78 -19.72 -44.60
CA ASP A 653 10.12 -20.32 -44.69
C ASP A 653 10.86 -20.31 -43.35
N LYS A 654 10.71 -19.23 -42.59
CA LYS A 654 11.30 -19.10 -41.26
C LYS A 654 10.53 -19.86 -40.19
N ILE A 655 9.21 -20.01 -40.32
CA ILE A 655 8.42 -20.90 -39.46
C ILE A 655 8.91 -22.35 -39.62
N LEU A 656 9.10 -22.81 -40.85
CA LEU A 656 9.68 -24.15 -41.10
C LEU A 656 11.06 -24.31 -40.45
N THR A 657 11.87 -23.25 -40.47
CA THR A 657 13.19 -23.25 -39.80
C THR A 657 13.05 -23.32 -38.28
N PHE A 658 12.10 -22.58 -37.69
CA PHE A 658 11.82 -22.56 -36.25
C PHE A 658 11.48 -23.95 -35.70
N PHE A 659 10.65 -24.72 -36.44
CA PHE A 659 10.21 -26.06 -36.06
C PHE A 659 11.07 -27.20 -36.65
N SER A 660 12.19 -26.90 -37.31
CA SER A 660 13.06 -27.91 -37.92
C SER A 660 13.79 -28.76 -36.89
N ASN A 661 14.22 -29.97 -37.28
CA ASN A 661 15.04 -30.86 -36.44
C ASN A 661 16.52 -30.45 -36.37
N ASN A 662 16.86 -29.24 -36.83
CA ASN A 662 18.22 -28.70 -36.69
C ASN A 662 18.49 -28.41 -35.20
N PRO A 663 19.60 -28.87 -34.61
CA PRO A 663 19.93 -28.59 -33.21
C PRO A 663 19.89 -27.10 -32.82
N ASN A 664 20.12 -26.20 -33.78
CA ASN A 664 20.09 -24.75 -33.57
C ASN A 664 18.70 -24.12 -33.76
N SER A 665 17.67 -24.89 -34.13
CA SER A 665 16.30 -24.39 -34.22
C SER A 665 15.75 -24.06 -32.82
N GLN A 666 14.81 -23.13 -32.74
CA GLN A 666 14.26 -22.73 -31.45
C GLN A 666 13.48 -23.87 -30.78
N LYS A 667 12.73 -24.67 -31.56
CA LYS A 667 12.07 -25.89 -31.06
C LYS A 667 13.11 -26.87 -30.48
N SER A 668 14.15 -27.21 -31.24
CA SER A 668 15.14 -28.20 -30.79
C SER A 668 15.91 -27.75 -29.54
N ARG A 669 16.16 -26.44 -29.38
CA ARG A 669 16.73 -25.90 -28.13
C ARG A 669 15.80 -26.09 -26.94
N TRP A 670 14.51 -25.79 -27.09
CA TRP A 670 13.53 -26.02 -26.02
C TRP A 670 13.33 -27.51 -25.72
N ASP A 671 13.40 -28.38 -26.73
CA ASP A 671 13.31 -29.83 -26.55
C ASP A 671 14.53 -30.42 -25.85
N ALA A 672 15.72 -29.83 -26.03
CA ALA A 672 16.96 -30.29 -25.40
C ALA A 672 17.04 -29.93 -23.91
N ASP A 673 16.38 -28.85 -23.48
CA ASP A 673 16.42 -28.33 -22.10
C ASP A 673 15.08 -28.50 -21.39
N ARG A 674 14.64 -29.73 -21.11
CA ARG A 674 13.36 -30.01 -20.40
C ARG A 674 13.48 -30.10 -18.88
N GLN A 675 14.71 -30.13 -18.37
CA GLN A 675 15.00 -30.43 -16.97
C GLN A 675 14.73 -29.28 -16.00
N TYR A 676 14.71 -28.03 -16.44
CA TYR A 676 14.64 -26.87 -15.55
C TYR A 676 13.20 -26.54 -15.15
N VAL A 677 13.03 -25.94 -13.96
CA VAL A 677 11.72 -25.52 -13.46
C VAL A 677 11.05 -24.48 -14.37
N ASN A 678 11.84 -23.72 -15.12
CA ASN A 678 11.44 -22.70 -16.08
C ASN A 678 11.72 -23.07 -17.54
N SER A 679 12.03 -24.34 -17.83
CA SER A 679 12.08 -24.84 -19.20
C SER A 679 10.78 -24.57 -19.93
N ILE A 680 10.83 -24.07 -21.17
CA ILE A 680 9.63 -23.71 -21.95
C ILE A 680 8.76 -24.95 -22.24
N LEU A 681 9.42 -26.08 -22.54
CA LEU A 681 8.80 -27.39 -22.65
C LEU A 681 9.33 -28.26 -21.51
N GLN A 682 8.47 -29.02 -20.85
CA GLN A 682 8.84 -29.99 -19.83
C GLN A 682 8.57 -31.42 -20.31
N ASP A 683 8.95 -32.42 -19.52
CA ASP A 683 8.67 -33.82 -19.84
C ASP A 683 7.16 -34.07 -20.02
N GLY A 684 6.79 -34.68 -21.15
CA GLY A 684 5.39 -34.90 -21.53
C GLY A 684 4.72 -33.72 -22.25
N ASP A 685 5.41 -32.59 -22.43
CA ASP A 685 4.95 -31.51 -23.30
C ASP A 685 5.39 -31.75 -24.76
N GLU A 686 4.54 -31.39 -25.72
CA GLU A 686 4.82 -31.48 -27.15
C GLU A 686 4.51 -30.15 -27.85
N LEU A 687 5.30 -29.82 -28.88
CA LEU A 687 5.15 -28.62 -29.67
C LEU A 687 5.21 -28.96 -31.16
N ASP A 688 4.05 -28.91 -31.81
CA ASP A 688 3.88 -29.26 -33.22
C ASP A 688 3.24 -28.12 -34.01
N PHE A 689 3.27 -28.25 -35.34
CA PHE A 689 2.68 -27.27 -36.24
C PHE A 689 2.09 -27.94 -37.49
N SER A 690 1.09 -27.29 -38.07
CA SER A 690 0.48 -27.66 -39.34
C SER A 690 0.24 -26.40 -40.15
N ILE A 691 0.62 -26.40 -41.43
CA ILE A 691 0.44 -25.26 -42.33
C ILE A 691 -0.67 -25.57 -43.31
N ASP A 692 -1.73 -24.77 -43.27
CA ASP A 692 -2.77 -24.72 -44.29
C ASP A 692 -2.42 -23.64 -45.32
N GLU A 693 -1.73 -24.05 -46.39
CA GLU A 693 -1.32 -23.15 -47.47
C GLU A 693 -2.51 -22.50 -48.19
N LYS A 694 -3.66 -23.18 -48.24
CA LYS A 694 -4.86 -22.68 -48.93
C LYS A 694 -5.42 -21.46 -48.23
N ASN A 695 -5.54 -21.55 -46.90
CA ASN A 695 -6.05 -20.47 -46.07
C ASN A 695 -4.95 -19.50 -45.60
N GLY A 696 -3.67 -19.84 -45.81
CA GLY A 696 -2.54 -19.03 -45.36
C GLY A 696 -2.43 -18.99 -43.84
N VAL A 697 -2.73 -20.09 -43.17
CA VAL A 697 -2.76 -20.19 -41.70
C VAL A 697 -1.77 -21.26 -41.24
N CYS A 698 -1.05 -20.98 -40.17
CA CYS A 698 -0.28 -21.97 -39.42
C CYS A 698 -0.98 -22.26 -38.10
N ASP A 699 -1.39 -23.51 -37.89
CA ASP A 699 -1.82 -24.03 -36.60
C ASP A 699 -0.60 -24.49 -35.82
N VAL A 700 -0.37 -23.96 -34.63
CA VAL A 700 0.68 -24.39 -33.69
C VAL A 700 0.00 -25.10 -32.53
N LEU A 701 0.32 -26.38 -32.36
CA LEU A 701 -0.26 -27.25 -31.35
C LEU A 701 0.71 -27.37 -30.18
N VAL A 702 0.30 -26.88 -29.01
CA VAL A 702 1.06 -27.01 -27.76
C VAL A 702 0.32 -27.98 -26.86
N THR A 703 0.88 -29.16 -26.64
CA THR A 703 0.31 -30.19 -25.76
C THR A 703 0.97 -30.13 -24.39
N PHE A 704 0.18 -29.91 -23.35
CA PHE A 704 0.59 -29.95 -21.95
C PHE A 704 0.00 -31.18 -21.27
N ALA A 705 0.80 -32.20 -20.98
CA ALA A 705 0.37 -33.42 -20.26
C ALA A 705 -1.06 -33.89 -20.64
N ASN A 706 -1.29 -34.16 -21.94
CA ASN A 706 -2.56 -34.57 -22.57
C ASN A 706 -3.63 -33.50 -22.80
N THR A 707 -3.34 -32.21 -22.58
CA THR A 707 -4.21 -31.09 -23.01
C THR A 707 -3.57 -30.34 -24.16
N THR A 708 -4.14 -30.37 -25.35
CA THR A 708 -3.61 -29.63 -26.51
C THR A 708 -4.30 -28.28 -26.66
N LYS A 709 -3.51 -27.21 -26.71
CA LYS A 709 -3.95 -25.86 -27.11
C LYS A 709 -3.53 -25.62 -28.55
N ASN A 710 -4.46 -25.11 -29.36
CA ASN A 710 -4.18 -24.68 -30.73
C ASN A 710 -4.03 -23.16 -30.77
N LEU A 711 -2.85 -22.71 -31.18
CA LEU A 711 -2.52 -21.34 -31.51
C LEU A 711 -2.58 -21.16 -33.03
N LYS A 712 -3.51 -20.31 -33.51
CA LYS A 712 -3.64 -20.00 -34.94
C LYS A 712 -2.89 -18.72 -35.27
N VAL A 713 -2.07 -18.77 -36.32
CA VAL A 713 -1.26 -17.67 -36.78
C VAL A 713 -1.48 -17.44 -38.27
N GLN A 714 -1.72 -16.19 -38.68
CA GLN A 714 -1.83 -15.83 -40.09
C GLN A 714 -0.43 -15.73 -40.73
N LEU A 715 -0.22 -16.40 -41.85
CA LEU A 715 1.06 -16.37 -42.56
C LEU A 715 1.22 -15.08 -43.36
N THR A 716 2.41 -14.48 -43.26
CA THR A 716 2.79 -13.35 -44.11
C THR A 716 3.33 -13.89 -45.44
N ARG A 717 2.55 -13.74 -46.52
CA ARG A 717 3.00 -14.10 -47.87
C ARG A 717 4.09 -13.12 -48.31
N LYS A 718 5.16 -13.61 -48.95
CA LYS A 718 6.11 -12.74 -49.66
C LYS A 718 5.32 -11.96 -50.73
N ALA A 719 5.31 -10.63 -50.64
CA ALA A 719 5.08 -9.81 -51.83
C ALA A 719 6.28 -10.08 -52.76
N GLY A 720 6.09 -10.94 -53.76
CA GLY A 720 7.18 -11.35 -54.65
C GLY A 720 6.79 -12.45 -55.62
N ASN A 721 5.89 -12.14 -56.54
CA ASN A 721 6.08 -12.14 -58.00
C ASN A 721 4.74 -12.39 -58.69
N GLU A 722 4.21 -11.31 -59.28
CA GLU A 722 3.07 -11.22 -60.22
C GLU A 722 1.68 -11.63 -59.72
#